data_AF-A0A059D2Y8-F1
#
_entry.id   AF-A0A059D2Y8-F1
#
_cell.length_a   1.000
_cell.length_b   1.000
_cell.length_c   1.000
_cell.angle_alpha   90.00
_cell.angle_beta   90.00
_cell.angle_gamma   90.00
#
_symmetry.space_group_name_H-M   'P 1'
#
loop_
_entity.id
_entity.type
_entity.pdbx_description
1 polymer ?
#
loop_
_entity_poly.entity_id
_entity_poly.type
_entity_poly.pdbx_seq_one_letter_code
_entity_poly.pdbx_strand_id
1 'polypeptide(L)'
;MGKFSFKSLMAAFAVAIFVWCISCCEVCNAREVTDRRSYAATAAADSTTRSSLWLWRGRWRIPHFPLPPFPFYRPWPYLPLPRWPYLPRPRPRPVDPRHDPHRQGPHHGPPKQIPPPTPMVDPTLRPPVSVPPVAEPTPSPPQAPIANPTPPTSLTPPASPTPPAVRTPPDSPTSPPSLMPPVKPTPPVEPTPPASPASPAPSAVPTPLASPTLPVPTPRAPPTPSVPSNSTTFNVLDFGANGNGNTDDTKAFQDAWAASCNVEASTMVVPANHVFLVGPISFVGEHCQENIILQLDGTVVAPTDPQAWGGEHWLHFDKLSRFTLQGSGTVDGRGSVWWRRSRSEDLNDDLLDVDNDASDGMDSEDADTQAKEELSSMPRNKPTAMRFDHCLNVTFSGIKIQNSPNFHLTFDHSVGVLVRDMSISSPGDSPNTDGIHLGNSQDVTIHDATLACGDDCISIVSGCSNIHIHDVHCGPGHGISIGSLGKDHSKACVHNITVEDVDLQGTTNGVRIKSWQGGSGSVYGVKFSNIRVSEVRWPIIIDQYYCDHATCTNQSSAVAVRDVTYEHVSGTYTERSVDLACSDSVPCEDITLSAIDLRPSSQKPPSHDDGPFCWQTFGQLTTPSSPLIDCVQIGRRSSNGIGLGQDSC
;
A
#
# COMPACT_ATOMS: atom_id res chain seq x y z
N MET A 1 -61.24 38.08 20.32
CA MET A 1 -60.11 37.57 21.13
C MET A 1 -59.66 36.24 20.51
N GLY A 2 -58.49 35.97 19.94
CA GLY A 2 -57.40 36.71 19.31
C GLY A 2 -56.60 35.60 18.59
N LYS A 3 -56.46 35.66 17.26
CA LYS A 3 -55.91 34.56 16.44
C LYS A 3 -54.39 34.42 16.69
N PHE A 4 -53.95 33.28 17.23
CA PHE A 4 -52.54 32.93 17.31
C PHE A 4 -52.02 32.50 15.94
N SER A 5 -50.93 33.13 15.51
CA SER A 5 -50.24 32.81 14.25
C SER A 5 -49.39 31.54 14.42
N PHE A 6 -49.45 30.64 13.43
CA PHE A 6 -48.66 29.41 13.34
C PHE A 6 -47.14 29.63 13.50
N LYS A 7 -46.65 30.86 13.25
CA LYS A 7 -45.26 31.26 13.47
C LYS A 7 -44.88 31.33 14.95
N SER A 8 -45.81 31.63 15.86
CA SER A 8 -45.56 31.62 17.32
C SER A 8 -45.50 30.20 17.89
N LEU A 9 -46.18 29.24 17.28
CA LEU A 9 -46.15 27.84 17.71
C LEU A 9 -44.82 27.16 17.34
N MET A 10 -44.26 27.48 16.18
CA MET A 10 -42.96 26.95 15.73
C MET A 10 -41.77 27.56 16.48
N ALA A 11 -41.85 28.83 16.88
CA ALA A 11 -40.84 29.46 17.73
C ALA A 11 -40.82 28.87 19.15
N ALA A 12 -41.99 28.52 19.71
CA ALA A 12 -42.09 27.87 21.02
C ALA A 12 -41.56 26.41 20.98
N PHE A 13 -41.73 25.70 19.86
CA PHE A 13 -41.22 24.34 19.67
C PHE A 13 -39.69 24.31 19.51
N ALA A 14 -39.11 25.28 18.81
CA ALA A 14 -37.65 25.39 18.66
C ALA A 14 -36.94 25.71 19.98
N VAL A 15 -37.53 26.55 20.84
CA VAL A 15 -36.99 26.87 22.17
C VAL A 15 -37.10 25.67 23.13
N ALA A 16 -38.16 24.85 23.03
CA ALA A 16 -38.31 23.65 23.85
C ALA A 16 -37.28 22.55 23.49
N ILE A 17 -36.93 22.40 22.20
CA ILE A 17 -35.91 21.44 21.74
C ILE A 17 -34.51 21.90 22.17
N PHE A 18 -34.23 23.20 22.14
CA PHE A 18 -32.94 23.75 22.56
C PHE A 18 -32.71 23.62 24.08
N VAL A 19 -33.77 23.78 24.89
CA VAL A 19 -33.71 23.59 26.35
C VAL A 19 -33.58 22.11 26.74
N TRP A 20 -34.13 21.19 25.93
CA TRP A 20 -33.99 19.75 26.14
C TRP A 20 -32.58 19.23 25.80
N CYS A 21 -31.94 19.76 24.75
CA CYS A 21 -30.56 19.42 24.40
C CYS A 21 -29.53 19.89 25.45
N ILE A 22 -29.77 21.02 26.12
CA ILE A 22 -28.88 21.54 27.18
C ILE A 22 -29.00 20.71 28.47
N SER A 23 -30.19 20.21 28.81
CA SER A 23 -30.38 19.34 30.00
C SER A 23 -29.81 17.93 29.83
N CYS A 24 -29.68 17.39 28.61
CA CYS A 24 -29.05 16.09 28.37
C CYS A 24 -27.52 16.14 28.41
N CYS A 25 -26.89 17.30 28.17
CA CYS A 25 -25.44 17.46 28.29
C CYS A 25 -24.94 17.47 29.75
N GLU A 26 -25.77 17.86 30.72
CA GLU A 26 -25.36 17.88 32.14
C GLU A 26 -25.49 16.52 32.86
N VAL A 27 -26.13 15.50 32.26
CA VAL A 27 -26.37 14.20 32.92
C VAL A 27 -25.37 13.11 32.53
N CYS A 28 -24.63 13.23 31.42
CA CYS A 28 -23.69 12.19 30.98
C CYS A 28 -22.25 12.34 31.47
N ASN A 29 -21.90 13.40 32.23
CA ASN A 29 -20.51 13.63 32.67
C ASN A 29 -20.23 13.35 34.15
N ALA A 30 -20.97 12.41 34.77
CA ALA A 30 -20.78 12.03 36.18
C ALA A 30 -20.72 10.50 36.39
N ARG A 31 -19.60 9.89 35.98
CA ARG A 31 -18.95 8.62 36.43
C ARG A 31 -17.90 8.29 35.35
N GLU A 32 -16.57 8.34 35.53
CA GLU A 32 -15.69 8.13 36.69
C GLU A 32 -14.49 9.10 36.67
N VAL A 33 -13.91 9.30 37.85
CA VAL A 33 -12.76 10.17 38.16
C VAL A 33 -11.58 9.31 38.65
N THR A 34 -10.36 9.70 38.27
CA THR A 34 -8.99 9.52 38.86
C THR A 34 -8.02 8.95 37.81
N ASP A 35 -6.85 9.53 37.47
CA ASP A 35 -6.10 10.70 37.96
C ASP A 35 -5.03 11.10 36.90
N ARG A 36 -4.54 12.35 36.99
CA ARG A 36 -3.34 12.99 36.39
C ARG A 36 -3.40 13.78 35.05
N ARG A 37 -3.62 15.09 35.23
CA ARG A 37 -2.91 16.28 34.68
C ARG A 37 -2.55 16.26 33.18
N SER A 38 -3.37 16.84 32.31
CA SER A 38 -3.37 18.27 31.89
C SER A 38 -2.11 18.74 31.15
N TYR A 39 -2.19 18.86 29.82
CA TYR A 39 -2.34 20.15 29.14
C TYR A 39 -2.98 19.95 27.76
N ALA A 40 -4.06 20.70 27.52
CA ALA A 40 -4.81 20.78 26.28
C ALA A 40 -4.31 21.95 25.42
N ALA A 41 -4.50 21.88 24.10
CA ALA A 41 -5.51 22.67 23.38
C ALA A 41 -5.19 22.90 21.88
N THR A 42 -6.26 22.80 21.06
CA THR A 42 -6.59 23.54 19.82
C THR A 42 -5.76 23.30 18.55
N ALA A 43 -6.30 23.20 17.32
CA ALA A 43 -7.63 23.28 16.69
C ALA A 43 -7.45 22.71 15.25
N ALA A 44 -8.31 21.84 14.69
CA ALA A 44 -9.56 22.08 13.94
C ALA A 44 -9.46 22.94 12.65
N ALA A 45 -10.11 22.41 11.58
CA ALA A 45 -10.34 22.88 10.18
C ALA A 45 -9.28 22.41 9.15
N ASP A 46 -9.62 21.86 7.99
CA ASP A 46 -10.78 22.16 7.15
C ASP A 46 -11.16 20.98 6.21
N SER A 47 -12.47 20.78 6.01
CA SER A 47 -13.06 19.82 5.08
C SER A 47 -13.96 20.58 4.12
N THR A 48 -13.74 20.46 2.81
CA THR A 48 -14.66 21.03 1.81
C THR A 48 -15.09 19.97 0.79
N THR A 49 -16.30 19.44 0.99
CA THR A 49 -17.13 18.86 -0.06
C THR A 49 -18.13 19.91 -0.53
N ARG A 50 -18.01 20.30 -1.81
CA ARG A 50 -19.04 21.04 -2.55
C ARG A 50 -19.95 20.05 -3.26
N SER A 51 -21.26 20.26 -3.14
CA SER A 51 -22.20 20.04 -4.24
C SER A 51 -23.45 20.92 -4.09
N SER A 52 -23.89 21.38 -5.25
CA SER A 52 -24.75 22.52 -5.59
C SER A 52 -26.22 22.16 -5.79
N LEU A 53 -27.17 23.08 -5.58
CA LEU A 53 -28.23 23.44 -6.56
C LEU A 53 -29.21 24.56 -6.10
N TRP A 54 -29.14 25.69 -6.84
CA TRP A 54 -30.18 26.58 -7.42
C TRP A 54 -31.32 27.28 -6.63
N LEU A 55 -31.33 28.62 -6.84
CA LEU A 55 -32.40 29.64 -6.95
C LEU A 55 -33.34 29.96 -5.77
N TRP A 56 -33.23 31.21 -5.27
CA TRP A 56 -34.34 32.18 -5.34
C TRP A 56 -33.84 33.64 -5.22
N ARG A 57 -34.39 34.52 -6.05
CA ARG A 57 -34.13 35.97 -6.07
C ARG A 57 -34.85 36.66 -4.90
N GLY A 58 -34.17 37.53 -4.17
CA GLY A 58 -34.81 38.39 -3.17
C GLY A 58 -33.90 39.54 -2.74
N ARG A 59 -34.14 40.71 -3.32
CA ARG A 59 -33.43 41.97 -3.06
C ARG A 59 -34.04 42.63 -1.81
N TRP A 60 -33.28 42.76 -0.73
CA TRP A 60 -33.63 43.67 0.37
C TRP A 60 -32.40 44.48 0.80
N ARG A 61 -32.57 45.81 0.76
CA ARG A 61 -31.65 46.83 1.27
C ARG A 61 -32.08 47.23 2.69
N ILE A 62 -31.19 48.01 3.32
CA ILE A 62 -31.39 49.00 4.41
C ILE A 62 -30.93 48.48 5.80
N PRO A 63 -30.29 49.27 6.70
CA PRO A 63 -29.47 50.49 6.56
C PRO A 63 -28.13 50.46 7.32
N HIS A 64 -27.26 51.43 7.00
CA HIS A 64 -26.15 51.87 7.85
C HIS A 64 -26.61 52.67 9.08
N PHE A 65 -25.94 52.48 10.21
CA PHE A 65 -25.87 53.41 11.36
C PHE A 65 -24.50 53.21 12.07
N PRO A 66 -24.00 54.17 12.87
CA PRO A 66 -22.68 54.78 12.69
C PRO A 66 -21.66 54.35 13.77
N LEU A 67 -20.38 54.43 13.41
CA LEU A 67 -19.26 54.28 14.33
C LEU A 67 -19.06 55.53 15.20
N PRO A 68 -18.72 55.40 16.50
CA PRO A 68 -18.07 56.46 17.27
C PRO A 68 -16.53 56.30 17.27
N PRO A 69 -15.77 57.34 17.66
CA PRO A 69 -14.45 57.64 17.10
C PRO A 69 -13.26 57.02 17.86
N PHE A 70 -12.16 56.90 17.12
CA PHE A 70 -10.80 56.58 17.59
C PHE A 70 -10.27 57.56 18.65
N PRO A 71 -9.22 57.14 19.38
CA PRO A 71 -8.05 57.99 19.49
C PRO A 71 -6.76 57.32 19.00
N PHE A 72 -5.97 58.18 18.37
CA PHE A 72 -4.67 57.98 17.73
C PHE A 72 -3.57 57.50 18.70
N TYR A 73 -2.68 56.64 18.20
CA TYR A 73 -1.28 56.57 18.68
C TYR A 73 -0.32 56.85 17.52
N ARG A 74 0.56 57.84 17.75
CA ARG A 74 1.64 58.26 16.85
C ARG A 74 2.82 57.29 16.90
N PRO A 75 3.57 57.12 15.80
CA PRO A 75 4.86 56.41 15.80
C PRO A 75 6.01 57.34 16.25
N TRP A 76 7.02 56.76 16.89
CA TRP A 76 8.30 57.42 17.23
C TRP A 76 9.44 56.91 16.33
N PRO A 77 10.55 57.67 16.23
CA PRO A 77 11.21 57.93 14.96
C PRO A 77 12.46 57.08 14.67
N TYR A 78 12.82 57.06 13.37
CA TYR A 78 14.09 56.65 12.79
C TYR A 78 15.30 57.44 13.35
N LEU A 79 16.40 56.74 13.63
CA LEU A 79 17.79 57.21 13.50
C LEU A 79 18.72 56.03 13.10
N PRO A 80 19.88 56.28 12.45
CA PRO A 80 20.49 55.37 11.47
C PRO A 80 21.70 54.53 11.97
N LEU A 81 21.90 53.40 11.27
CA LEU A 81 23.07 52.53 11.01
C LEU A 81 24.37 52.64 11.85
N PRO A 82 25.08 51.49 11.97
CA PRO A 82 26.42 51.44 11.39
C PRO A 82 26.64 50.27 10.43
N ARG A 83 27.19 50.61 9.25
CA ARG A 83 27.78 49.71 8.27
C ARG A 83 28.97 48.95 8.88
N TRP A 84 29.01 47.63 8.69
CA TRP A 84 30.23 46.83 8.75
C TRP A 84 30.43 46.08 7.42
N PRO A 85 31.69 45.80 7.04
CA PRO A 85 32.11 45.76 5.65
C PRO A 85 31.80 44.43 4.96
N TYR A 86 31.28 44.54 3.74
CA TYR A 86 31.23 43.47 2.76
C TYR A 86 32.65 42.94 2.49
N LEU A 87 32.89 41.67 2.84
CA LEU A 87 33.98 40.89 2.25
C LEU A 87 33.54 40.46 0.84
N PRO A 88 34.30 40.76 -0.21
CA PRO A 88 33.94 40.34 -1.57
C PRO A 88 34.19 38.83 -1.74
N ARG A 89 33.16 38.12 -2.22
CA ARG A 89 33.33 36.77 -2.79
C ARG A 89 34.36 36.81 -3.93
N PRO A 90 35.21 35.77 -4.07
CA PRO A 90 36.15 35.68 -5.18
C PRO A 90 35.39 35.58 -6.50
N ARG A 91 35.69 36.48 -7.44
CA ARG A 91 35.23 36.39 -8.84
C ARG A 91 35.95 35.22 -9.55
N PRO A 92 35.27 34.51 -10.45
CA PRO A 92 35.93 33.58 -11.36
C PRO A 92 36.93 34.33 -12.24
N ARG A 93 38.08 33.68 -12.51
CA ARG A 93 39.16 34.25 -13.34
C ARG A 93 38.71 34.40 -14.81
N PRO A 94 39.32 35.35 -15.56
CA PRO A 94 38.90 35.72 -16.91
C PRO A 94 39.26 34.67 -17.95
N VAL A 95 38.37 34.50 -18.94
CA VAL A 95 38.62 33.81 -20.21
C VAL A 95 39.54 34.70 -21.07
N ASP A 96 40.64 34.13 -21.56
CA ASP A 96 41.55 34.75 -22.54
C ASP A 96 40.87 34.78 -23.93
N PRO A 97 40.76 35.95 -24.60
CA PRO A 97 40.10 36.07 -25.90
C PRO A 97 41.12 35.91 -27.03
N ARG A 98 41.29 34.71 -27.57
CA ARG A 98 41.99 34.50 -28.85
C ARG A 98 41.48 33.28 -29.62
N HIS A 99 40.47 33.49 -30.46
CA HIS A 99 40.37 33.06 -31.88
C HIS A 99 38.91 32.97 -32.32
N ASP A 100 38.44 34.03 -32.98
CA ASP A 100 37.36 34.00 -33.96
C ASP A 100 37.91 33.36 -35.26
N PRO A 101 37.19 32.41 -35.88
CA PRO A 101 36.82 32.70 -37.27
C PRO A 101 35.45 32.15 -37.69
N HIS A 102 34.46 33.03 -37.79
CA HIS A 102 33.45 32.93 -38.85
C HIS A 102 33.95 33.67 -40.10
N ARG A 103 34.63 32.95 -41.02
CA ARG A 103 34.57 33.16 -42.48
C ARG A 103 35.54 32.22 -43.21
N GLN A 104 35.00 31.18 -43.83
CA GLN A 104 35.19 30.84 -45.25
C GLN A 104 34.53 29.48 -45.56
N GLY A 105 33.91 29.40 -46.74
CA GLY A 105 32.97 28.36 -47.15
C GLY A 105 33.56 26.97 -47.45
N PRO A 106 32.70 26.04 -47.90
CA PRO A 106 32.96 24.61 -47.85
C PRO A 106 33.71 24.11 -49.10
N HIS A 107 34.73 23.29 -48.91
CA HIS A 107 35.27 22.42 -49.94
C HIS A 107 34.91 20.96 -49.67
N HIS A 108 34.35 20.35 -50.71
CA HIS A 108 33.78 19.01 -50.79
C HIS A 108 34.73 17.87 -50.40
N GLY A 109 34.23 16.98 -49.55
CA GLY A 109 34.61 15.56 -49.47
C GLY A 109 33.36 14.69 -49.73
N PRO A 110 33.50 13.44 -50.23
CA PRO A 110 32.39 12.70 -50.84
C PRO A 110 31.39 12.18 -49.80
N PRO A 111 30.10 12.06 -50.16
CA PRO A 111 29.04 11.67 -49.22
C PRO A 111 29.12 10.18 -48.89
N LYS A 112 29.05 9.85 -47.59
CA LYS A 112 28.65 8.52 -47.14
C LYS A 112 27.15 8.37 -47.40
N GLN A 113 26.79 7.34 -48.16
CA GLN A 113 25.42 6.99 -48.51
C GLN A 113 24.62 6.62 -47.26
N ILE A 114 23.47 7.28 -47.11
CA ILE A 114 22.39 6.90 -46.22
C ILE A 114 21.57 5.83 -46.96
N PRO A 115 21.33 4.64 -46.39
CA PRO A 115 20.43 3.67 -47.02
C PRO A 115 18.96 4.18 -46.97
N PRO A 116 18.15 3.92 -48.02
CA PRO A 116 16.76 4.39 -48.08
C PRO A 116 15.87 3.64 -47.07
N PRO A 117 14.73 4.24 -46.68
CA PRO A 117 13.75 3.60 -45.80
C PRO A 117 13.11 2.39 -46.49
N THR A 118 12.99 1.30 -45.75
CA THR A 118 12.30 0.07 -46.17
C THR A 118 10.80 0.35 -46.35
N PRO A 119 10.16 -0.06 -47.47
CA PRO A 119 8.73 0.12 -47.65
C PRO A 119 7.91 -0.83 -46.76
N MET A 120 6.80 -0.31 -46.22
CA MET A 120 5.79 -1.10 -45.51
C MET A 120 5.18 -2.16 -46.44
N VAL A 121 5.10 -3.40 -45.94
CA VAL A 121 4.50 -4.54 -46.64
C VAL A 121 3.05 -4.73 -46.15
N ASP A 122 2.14 -4.84 -47.12
CA ASP A 122 0.70 -5.11 -47.01
C ASP A 122 0.37 -6.37 -46.16
N PRO A 123 -0.53 -6.30 -45.15
CA PRO A 123 -0.87 -7.45 -44.31
C PRO A 123 -1.73 -8.55 -44.96
N THR A 124 -2.11 -8.46 -46.24
CA THR A 124 -3.12 -9.37 -46.83
C THR A 124 -2.59 -10.55 -47.64
N LEU A 125 -1.28 -10.86 -47.64
CA LEU A 125 -0.73 -12.02 -48.38
C LEU A 125 -0.05 -13.04 -47.46
N ARG A 126 -0.67 -14.22 -47.31
CA ARG A 126 -0.08 -15.42 -46.70
C ARG A 126 0.98 -16.04 -47.63
N PRO A 127 2.22 -16.29 -47.16
CA PRO A 127 3.16 -17.20 -47.82
C PRO A 127 3.01 -18.65 -47.32
N PRO A 128 3.44 -19.65 -48.11
CA PRO A 128 3.21 -21.07 -47.84
C PRO A 128 4.18 -21.66 -46.81
N VAL A 129 3.68 -22.65 -46.07
CA VAL A 129 4.39 -23.46 -45.08
C VAL A 129 5.54 -24.22 -45.74
N SER A 130 6.76 -24.05 -45.21
CA SER A 130 7.93 -24.86 -45.56
C SER A 130 8.25 -25.82 -44.40
N VAL A 131 8.28 -27.11 -44.71
CA VAL A 131 8.55 -28.23 -43.79
C VAL A 131 10.07 -28.36 -43.56
N PRO A 132 10.58 -28.47 -42.32
CA PRO A 132 11.99 -28.78 -42.07
C PRO A 132 12.27 -30.29 -42.21
N PRO A 133 13.50 -30.69 -42.61
CA PRO A 133 13.83 -32.07 -42.91
C PRO A 133 14.06 -32.93 -41.66
N VAL A 134 13.66 -34.20 -41.79
CA VAL A 134 13.85 -35.30 -40.84
C VAL A 134 15.33 -35.65 -40.71
N ALA A 135 15.84 -35.71 -39.48
CA ALA A 135 17.13 -36.30 -39.15
C ALA A 135 16.93 -37.69 -38.54
N GLU A 136 17.60 -38.70 -39.11
CA GLU A 136 17.66 -40.08 -38.62
C GLU A 136 18.62 -40.23 -37.41
N PRO A 137 18.45 -41.30 -36.60
CA PRO A 137 19.02 -41.39 -35.25
C PRO A 137 20.42 -42.05 -35.23
N THR A 138 21.30 -41.55 -34.36
CA THR A 138 22.57 -42.20 -34.01
C THR A 138 22.54 -42.75 -32.56
N PRO A 139 23.29 -43.84 -32.27
CA PRO A 139 22.97 -44.77 -31.18
C PRO A 139 23.51 -44.35 -29.80
N SER A 140 22.75 -44.73 -28.77
CA SER A 140 23.01 -44.49 -27.34
C SER A 140 24.25 -45.23 -26.80
N PRO A 141 25.00 -44.63 -25.84
CA PRO A 141 26.06 -45.34 -25.10
C PRO A 141 25.48 -46.23 -23.98
N PRO A 142 26.23 -47.25 -23.50
CA PRO A 142 25.72 -48.32 -22.65
C PRO A 142 25.51 -47.92 -21.18
N GLN A 143 24.44 -48.48 -20.60
CA GLN A 143 24.03 -48.33 -19.19
C GLN A 143 25.05 -48.95 -18.21
N ALA A 144 25.37 -48.20 -17.15
CA ALA A 144 26.02 -48.72 -15.94
C ALA A 144 24.95 -49.22 -14.93
N PRO A 145 25.23 -50.26 -14.13
CA PRO A 145 24.22 -51.00 -13.39
C PRO A 145 23.71 -50.30 -12.13
N ILE A 146 22.42 -50.53 -11.88
CA ILE A 146 21.61 -50.10 -10.74
C ILE A 146 22.07 -50.83 -9.47
N ALA A 147 22.35 -50.07 -8.41
CA ALA A 147 22.55 -50.60 -7.05
C ALA A 147 21.34 -50.28 -6.17
N ASN A 148 20.83 -51.30 -5.47
CA ASN A 148 19.66 -51.26 -4.60
C ASN A 148 19.86 -50.39 -3.35
N PRO A 149 18.77 -49.81 -2.78
CA PRO A 149 18.84 -49.04 -1.54
C PRO A 149 18.94 -49.97 -0.31
N THR A 150 19.87 -49.65 0.59
CA THR A 150 20.05 -50.29 1.91
C THR A 150 19.53 -49.33 2.99
N PRO A 151 18.94 -49.79 4.12
CA PRO A 151 18.17 -48.94 5.04
C PRO A 151 19.06 -48.07 5.96
N PRO A 152 18.49 -47.02 6.59
CA PRO A 152 19.29 -46.04 7.32
C PRO A 152 19.77 -46.56 8.68
N THR A 153 21.08 -46.45 8.90
CA THR A 153 21.75 -46.62 10.18
C THR A 153 21.56 -45.36 11.03
N SER A 154 21.15 -45.53 12.28
CA SER A 154 21.01 -44.48 13.29
C SER A 154 22.34 -43.81 13.61
N LEU A 155 22.42 -42.48 13.43
CA LEU A 155 23.46 -41.65 14.01
C LEU A 155 22.84 -40.69 15.02
N THR A 156 23.18 -40.92 16.28
CA THR A 156 22.92 -40.08 17.45
C THR A 156 23.65 -38.73 17.32
N PRO A 157 23.02 -37.60 17.68
CA PRO A 157 23.73 -36.32 17.81
C PRO A 157 24.51 -36.25 19.14
N PRO A 158 25.65 -35.55 19.19
CA PRO A 158 26.41 -35.35 20.42
C PRO A 158 25.72 -34.34 21.36
N ALA A 159 25.87 -34.58 22.66
CA ALA A 159 25.31 -33.80 23.74
C ALA A 159 25.91 -32.38 23.82
N SER A 160 25.03 -31.38 23.96
CA SER A 160 25.40 -30.01 24.32
C SER A 160 25.71 -29.89 25.82
N PRO A 161 26.69 -29.05 26.22
CA PRO A 161 27.12 -28.91 27.61
C PRO A 161 26.18 -28.02 28.45
N THR A 162 25.94 -28.46 29.68
CA THR A 162 25.14 -27.81 30.73
C THR A 162 25.87 -26.59 31.32
N PRO A 163 25.21 -25.44 31.56
CA PRO A 163 25.78 -24.35 32.35
C PRO A 163 25.60 -24.56 33.88
N PRO A 164 26.46 -23.97 34.73
CA PRO A 164 26.53 -24.30 36.15
C PRO A 164 25.46 -23.60 36.99
N ALA A 165 25.07 -24.30 38.05
CA ALA A 165 24.06 -23.91 39.03
C ALA A 165 24.44 -22.63 39.83
N VAL A 166 23.50 -21.69 39.89
CA VAL A 166 23.52 -20.57 40.85
C VAL A 166 22.61 -20.91 42.02
N ARG A 167 23.18 -20.77 43.23
CA ARG A 167 22.55 -21.00 44.53
C ARG A 167 21.52 -19.92 44.86
N THR A 168 20.34 -20.32 45.33
CA THR A 168 19.40 -19.45 46.08
C THR A 168 19.38 -19.85 47.57
N PRO A 169 19.25 -18.89 48.51
CA PRO A 169 19.04 -19.13 49.94
C PRO A 169 17.54 -19.19 50.34
N PRO A 170 17.19 -19.61 51.57
CA PRO A 170 15.89 -20.22 51.89
C PRO A 170 14.81 -19.29 52.49
N ASP A 171 13.55 -19.71 52.29
CA ASP A 171 12.31 -19.66 53.10
C ASP A 171 12.30 -18.83 54.41
N SER A 172 11.30 -17.99 54.75
CA SER A 172 9.86 -18.26 55.05
C SER A 172 9.25 -16.98 55.72
N PRO A 173 7.93 -16.86 56.08
CA PRO A 173 6.79 -17.75 55.90
C PRO A 173 5.47 -17.09 55.39
N THR A 174 4.52 -18.00 55.18
CA THR A 174 3.14 -18.02 54.69
C THR A 174 2.04 -17.25 55.45
N SER A 175 0.93 -16.97 54.74
CA SER A 175 -0.44 -16.82 55.27
C SER A 175 -1.48 -17.33 54.23
N PRO A 176 -2.67 -17.82 54.66
CA PRO A 176 -3.38 -18.95 54.00
C PRO A 176 -4.52 -18.57 53.03
N PRO A 177 -5.04 -19.54 52.23
CA PRO A 177 -6.12 -19.32 51.26
C PRO A 177 -7.52 -19.53 51.87
N SER A 178 -8.50 -18.78 51.35
CA SER A 178 -9.91 -18.84 51.76
C SER A 178 -10.65 -20.01 51.09
N LEU A 179 -11.41 -20.73 51.92
CA LEU A 179 -12.15 -21.95 51.64
C LEU A 179 -13.53 -21.66 51.00
N MET A 180 -13.90 -22.45 49.99
CA MET A 180 -15.31 -22.63 49.61
C MET A 180 -16.03 -23.60 50.59
N PRO A 181 -17.33 -23.44 50.85
CA PRO A 181 -18.10 -24.39 51.63
C PRO A 181 -18.78 -25.50 50.77
N PRO A 182 -19.22 -26.62 51.39
CA PRO A 182 -19.30 -27.94 50.76
C PRO A 182 -20.72 -28.40 50.36
N VAL A 183 -20.76 -29.44 49.50
CA VAL A 183 -21.95 -30.21 49.08
C VAL A 183 -22.10 -31.52 49.88
N LYS A 184 -23.34 -31.92 50.25
CA LYS A 184 -23.77 -33.32 50.58
C LYS A 184 -25.32 -33.39 50.78
N PRO A 185 -26.01 -34.55 50.81
CA PRO A 185 -26.20 -35.65 49.83
C PRO A 185 -27.69 -35.97 49.44
N THR A 186 -27.86 -36.85 48.44
CA THR A 186 -29.02 -37.61 47.83
C THR A 186 -29.85 -38.53 48.78
N PRO A 187 -30.93 -39.33 48.44
CA PRO A 187 -31.45 -39.94 47.16
C PRO A 187 -33.04 -40.13 47.08
N PRO A 188 -33.71 -41.18 46.49
CA PRO A 188 -33.98 -41.58 45.07
C PRO A 188 -35.47 -41.94 44.68
N VAL A 189 -35.67 -42.40 43.41
CA VAL A 189 -36.72 -43.32 42.81
C VAL A 189 -38.00 -42.68 42.19
N GLU A 190 -38.29 -42.67 40.87
CA GLU A 190 -38.68 -43.68 39.81
C GLU A 190 -40.24 -43.90 39.67
N PRO A 191 -40.82 -44.56 38.62
CA PRO A 191 -41.39 -43.93 37.40
C PRO A 191 -42.86 -44.32 37.02
N THR A 192 -43.31 -43.92 35.80
CA THR A 192 -44.35 -44.51 34.87
C THR A 192 -45.87 -44.18 35.04
N PRO A 193 -46.78 -44.41 34.03
CA PRO A 193 -46.80 -44.03 32.60
C PRO A 193 -48.27 -43.63 32.09
N PRO A 194 -48.81 -43.92 30.86
CA PRO A 194 -49.56 -42.93 30.05
C PRO A 194 -51.06 -43.29 29.71
N ALA A 195 -51.82 -42.41 29.03
CA ALA A 195 -52.94 -42.77 28.14
C ALA A 195 -53.55 -41.57 27.33
N SER A 196 -53.84 -41.82 26.04
CA SER A 196 -54.73 -41.10 25.08
C SER A 196 -56.16 -41.73 25.09
N PRO A 197 -57.14 -41.47 24.17
CA PRO A 197 -57.59 -40.31 23.35
C PRO A 197 -59.15 -40.10 23.39
N ALA A 198 -59.73 -39.09 22.69
CA ALA A 198 -61.03 -39.16 21.95
C ALA A 198 -61.52 -37.83 21.30
N SER A 199 -62.04 -37.91 20.06
CA SER A 199 -62.89 -36.94 19.30
C SER A 199 -64.39 -37.38 19.37
N PRO A 200 -65.42 -36.93 18.57
CA PRO A 200 -65.59 -35.82 17.57
C PRO A 200 -66.99 -35.06 17.54
N ALA A 201 -67.06 -33.96 16.75
CA ALA A 201 -68.16 -33.37 15.91
C ALA A 201 -69.58 -33.02 16.47
N PRO A 202 -70.41 -32.13 15.83
CA PRO A 202 -71.00 -32.36 14.49
C PRO A 202 -71.12 -31.13 13.53
N SER A 203 -71.43 -31.48 12.27
CA SER A 203 -71.60 -30.66 11.06
C SER A 203 -72.94 -29.93 10.91
N ALA A 204 -72.96 -28.88 10.08
CA ALA A 204 -74.13 -28.43 9.32
C ALA A 204 -73.71 -27.96 7.90
N VAL A 205 -74.55 -28.24 6.89
CA VAL A 205 -74.34 -28.07 5.43
C VAL A 205 -75.48 -27.16 4.85
N PRO A 206 -75.59 -26.83 3.54
CA PRO A 206 -75.18 -25.56 2.90
C PRO A 206 -76.29 -24.83 2.08
N THR A 207 -76.04 -23.63 1.52
CA THR A 207 -76.66 -23.08 0.27
C THR A 207 -75.99 -21.75 -0.19
N PRO A 208 -76.16 -21.22 -1.44
CA PRO A 208 -75.11 -21.27 -2.47
C PRO A 208 -74.61 -19.92 -3.07
N LEU A 209 -73.45 -20.05 -3.74
CA LEU A 209 -72.86 -19.30 -4.89
C LEU A 209 -72.96 -17.77 -4.99
N ALA A 210 -71.77 -17.14 -5.00
CA ALA A 210 -71.41 -16.08 -5.94
C ALA A 210 -69.91 -16.22 -6.30
N SER A 211 -69.60 -16.26 -7.59
CA SER A 211 -68.24 -16.42 -8.14
C SER A 211 -67.40 -15.16 -7.96
N PRO A 212 -66.09 -15.30 -7.67
CA PRO A 212 -65.12 -14.34 -8.13
C PRO A 212 -63.95 -14.98 -8.91
N THR A 213 -63.44 -14.16 -9.81
CA THR A 213 -62.46 -14.37 -10.88
C THR A 213 -61.13 -14.97 -10.41
N LEU A 214 -60.55 -15.85 -11.24
CA LEU A 214 -59.23 -16.47 -11.03
C LEU A 214 -58.09 -15.41 -11.02
N PRO A 215 -57.19 -15.42 -10.02
CA PRO A 215 -55.95 -14.66 -10.08
C PRO A 215 -54.88 -15.38 -10.92
N VAL A 216 -54.18 -14.60 -11.73
CA VAL A 216 -52.98 -14.98 -12.51
C VAL A 216 -51.87 -15.44 -11.55
N PRO A 217 -51.14 -16.54 -11.83
CA PRO A 217 -50.06 -16.98 -10.96
C PRO A 217 -48.85 -16.06 -11.10
N THR A 218 -48.43 -15.46 -9.98
CA THR A 218 -47.16 -14.75 -9.84
C THR A 218 -45.99 -15.72 -9.95
N PRO A 219 -44.85 -15.33 -10.59
CA PRO A 219 -43.65 -16.15 -10.61
C PRO A 219 -43.17 -16.44 -9.19
N ARG A 220 -42.94 -17.73 -8.89
CA ARG A 220 -42.38 -18.18 -7.62
C ARG A 220 -40.96 -17.62 -7.48
N ALA A 221 -40.70 -16.90 -6.39
CA ALA A 221 -39.36 -16.47 -6.03
C ALA A 221 -38.40 -17.68 -5.98
N PRO A 222 -37.13 -17.54 -6.41
CA PRO A 222 -36.13 -18.59 -6.30
C PRO A 222 -36.02 -19.07 -4.84
N PRO A 223 -35.80 -20.37 -4.59
CA PRO A 223 -35.57 -20.86 -3.24
C PRO A 223 -34.31 -20.21 -2.68
N THR A 224 -34.42 -19.61 -1.50
CA THR A 224 -33.28 -19.20 -0.68
C THR A 224 -32.37 -20.40 -0.45
N PRO A 225 -31.03 -20.27 -0.58
CA PRO A 225 -30.12 -21.36 -0.25
C PRO A 225 -30.30 -21.71 1.22
N SER A 226 -30.78 -22.92 1.49
CA SER A 226 -30.86 -23.46 2.84
C SER A 226 -29.52 -24.08 3.18
N VAL A 227 -28.56 -23.25 3.59
CA VAL A 227 -27.29 -23.73 4.14
C VAL A 227 -27.62 -24.51 5.44
N PRO A 228 -27.20 -25.78 5.57
CA PRO A 228 -27.44 -26.56 6.78
C PRO A 228 -26.83 -25.85 8.00
N SER A 229 -27.57 -25.81 9.10
CA SER A 229 -27.30 -25.02 10.31
C SER A 229 -26.06 -25.42 11.13
N ASN A 230 -25.14 -26.21 10.58
CA ASN A 230 -23.86 -26.62 11.16
C ASN A 230 -22.70 -26.58 10.15
N SER A 231 -22.86 -25.97 8.97
CA SER A 231 -21.75 -25.88 8.01
C SER A 231 -20.70 -24.89 8.50
N THR A 232 -19.44 -25.30 8.50
CA THR A 232 -18.28 -24.42 8.70
C THR A 232 -17.65 -24.03 7.37
N THR A 233 -18.16 -24.52 6.24
CA THR A 233 -17.64 -24.24 4.90
C THR A 233 -18.72 -23.58 4.04
N PHE A 234 -18.35 -22.49 3.38
CA PHE A 234 -19.24 -21.63 2.60
C PHE A 234 -18.65 -21.43 1.20
N ASN A 235 -19.04 -22.28 0.25
CA ASN A 235 -18.57 -22.19 -1.14
C ASN A 235 -19.37 -21.13 -1.90
N VAL A 236 -18.71 -20.19 -2.57
CA VAL A 236 -19.37 -19.11 -3.34
C VAL A 236 -20.37 -19.61 -4.38
N LEU A 237 -20.18 -20.83 -4.91
CA LEU A 237 -21.12 -21.46 -5.85
C LEU A 237 -22.48 -21.77 -5.19
N ASP A 238 -22.50 -22.12 -3.90
CA ASP A 238 -23.74 -22.40 -3.15
C ASP A 238 -24.56 -21.11 -2.91
N PHE A 239 -23.92 -19.95 -3.10
CA PHE A 239 -24.54 -18.62 -3.02
C PHE A 239 -24.85 -18.02 -4.39
N GLY A 240 -24.75 -18.83 -5.47
CA GLY A 240 -25.19 -18.45 -6.81
C GLY A 240 -24.11 -17.84 -7.70
N ALA A 241 -22.82 -17.92 -7.32
CA ALA A 241 -21.74 -17.54 -8.21
C ALA A 241 -21.73 -18.43 -9.47
N ASN A 242 -21.53 -17.84 -10.63
CA ASN A 242 -21.44 -18.53 -11.91
C ASN A 242 -20.01 -19.05 -12.18
N GLY A 243 -18.99 -18.25 -11.84
CA GLY A 243 -17.59 -18.65 -12.01
C GLY A 243 -17.17 -18.80 -13.48
N ASN A 244 -17.77 -18.02 -14.39
CA ASN A 244 -17.53 -18.04 -15.83
C ASN A 244 -16.69 -16.85 -16.37
N GLY A 245 -16.27 -15.93 -15.49
CA GLY A 245 -15.45 -14.76 -15.77
C GLY A 245 -16.17 -13.59 -16.43
N ASN A 246 -17.49 -13.69 -16.62
CA ASN A 246 -18.30 -12.71 -17.36
C ASN A 246 -19.54 -12.25 -16.59
N THR A 247 -20.16 -13.15 -15.83
CA THR A 247 -21.29 -12.83 -14.96
C THR A 247 -20.77 -12.22 -13.67
N ASP A 248 -21.39 -11.11 -13.24
CA ASP A 248 -21.06 -10.47 -11.98
C ASP A 248 -21.40 -11.40 -10.79
N ASP A 249 -20.36 -11.91 -10.14
CA ASP A 249 -20.42 -12.82 -9.01
C ASP A 249 -20.33 -12.09 -7.65
N THR A 250 -20.27 -10.75 -7.66
CA THR A 250 -20.07 -9.93 -6.44
C THR A 250 -21.10 -10.23 -5.36
N LYS A 251 -22.38 -10.38 -5.74
CA LYS A 251 -23.45 -10.65 -4.77
C LYS A 251 -23.28 -12.01 -4.09
N ALA A 252 -22.86 -13.03 -4.83
CA ALA A 252 -22.60 -14.35 -4.27
C ALA A 252 -21.42 -14.33 -3.28
N PHE A 253 -20.37 -13.55 -3.57
CA PHE A 253 -19.26 -13.33 -2.63
C PHE A 253 -19.72 -12.60 -1.37
N GLN A 254 -20.55 -11.56 -1.49
CA GLN A 254 -21.13 -10.85 -0.34
C GLN A 254 -21.95 -11.78 0.56
N ASP A 255 -22.79 -12.62 -0.05
CA ASP A 255 -23.67 -13.52 0.69
C ASP A 255 -22.89 -14.68 1.34
N ALA A 256 -21.89 -15.22 0.65
CA ALA A 256 -20.98 -16.22 1.21
C ALA A 256 -20.18 -15.66 2.39
N TRP A 257 -19.66 -14.43 2.27
CA TRP A 257 -18.97 -13.74 3.37
C TRP A 257 -19.89 -13.49 4.56
N ALA A 258 -21.11 -13.00 4.31
CA ALA A 258 -22.08 -12.75 5.38
C ALA A 258 -22.41 -14.05 6.15
N ALA A 259 -22.46 -15.19 5.46
CA ALA A 259 -22.66 -16.48 6.10
C ALA A 259 -21.43 -16.93 6.91
N SER A 260 -20.21 -16.83 6.34
CA SER A 260 -18.97 -17.23 7.03
C SER A 260 -18.66 -16.34 8.23
N CYS A 261 -18.89 -15.03 8.12
CA CYS A 261 -18.68 -14.04 9.17
C CYS A 261 -19.39 -14.38 10.50
N ASN A 262 -20.54 -15.07 10.43
CA ASN A 262 -21.32 -15.43 11.62
C ASN A 262 -20.86 -16.73 12.30
N VAL A 263 -19.85 -17.40 11.77
CA VAL A 263 -19.39 -18.71 12.26
C VAL A 263 -17.90 -18.67 12.54
N GLU A 264 -17.52 -18.96 13.80
CA GLU A 264 -16.13 -19.05 14.23
C GLU A 264 -15.40 -20.16 13.48
N ALA A 265 -14.14 -19.90 13.11
CA ALA A 265 -13.29 -20.84 12.37
C ALA A 265 -13.93 -21.35 11.06
N SER A 266 -14.77 -20.53 10.43
CA SER A 266 -15.37 -20.86 9.15
C SER A 266 -14.39 -20.73 7.99
N THR A 267 -14.71 -21.39 6.88
CA THR A 267 -13.96 -21.32 5.63
C THR A 267 -14.89 -20.87 4.51
N MET A 268 -14.64 -19.69 3.94
CA MET A 268 -15.22 -19.26 2.67
C MET A 268 -14.36 -19.81 1.53
N VAL A 269 -14.96 -20.50 0.56
CA VAL A 269 -14.24 -21.19 -0.52
C VAL A 269 -14.54 -20.55 -1.87
N VAL A 270 -13.49 -20.15 -2.57
CA VAL A 270 -13.49 -19.76 -3.99
C VAL A 270 -12.81 -20.88 -4.77
N PRO A 271 -13.58 -21.80 -5.38
CA PRO A 271 -13.05 -23.07 -5.87
C PRO A 271 -12.17 -22.92 -7.11
N ALA A 272 -11.20 -23.84 -7.25
CA ALA A 272 -10.37 -23.99 -8.42
C ALA A 272 -11.18 -24.25 -9.71
N ASN A 273 -10.57 -23.99 -10.87
CA ASN A 273 -11.16 -24.18 -12.22
C ASN A 273 -12.34 -23.25 -12.56
N HIS A 274 -12.58 -22.23 -11.74
CA HIS A 274 -13.56 -21.19 -12.01
C HIS A 274 -12.89 -19.82 -12.13
N VAL A 275 -13.53 -18.93 -12.87
CA VAL A 275 -13.13 -17.52 -13.00
C VAL A 275 -14.29 -16.66 -12.52
N PHE A 276 -14.12 -15.86 -11.48
CA PHE A 276 -15.19 -15.06 -10.88
C PHE A 276 -14.97 -13.59 -11.25
N LEU A 277 -15.91 -12.98 -11.97
CA LEU A 277 -15.91 -11.53 -12.17
C LEU A 277 -16.51 -10.90 -10.92
N VAL A 278 -15.68 -10.20 -10.14
CA VAL A 278 -16.08 -9.61 -8.86
C VAL A 278 -15.76 -8.12 -8.93
N GLY A 279 -16.77 -7.28 -8.72
CA GLY A 279 -16.60 -5.84 -8.57
C GLY A 279 -16.01 -5.44 -7.22
N PRO A 280 -15.88 -4.13 -6.94
CA PRO A 280 -15.45 -3.64 -5.64
C PRO A 280 -16.30 -4.22 -4.50
N ILE A 281 -15.63 -4.81 -3.52
CA ILE A 281 -16.27 -5.49 -2.39
C ILE A 281 -15.46 -5.26 -1.11
N SER A 282 -16.16 -5.17 0.02
CA SER A 282 -15.54 -5.07 1.35
C SER A 282 -15.97 -6.24 2.24
N PHE A 283 -14.98 -6.92 2.80
CA PHE A 283 -15.09 -7.97 3.79
C PHE A 283 -14.85 -7.35 5.18
N VAL A 284 -15.93 -6.83 5.79
CA VAL A 284 -15.86 -6.09 7.06
C VAL A 284 -15.96 -7.02 8.25
N GLY A 285 -15.06 -6.85 9.22
CA GLY A 285 -14.83 -7.74 10.36
C GLY A 285 -15.37 -7.30 11.71
N GLU A 286 -15.88 -6.07 11.86
CA GLU A 286 -16.26 -5.48 13.17
C GLU A 286 -17.25 -6.33 14.00
N HIS A 287 -18.02 -7.21 13.34
CA HIS A 287 -18.95 -8.14 13.98
C HIS A 287 -18.76 -9.60 13.53
N CYS A 288 -17.64 -9.92 12.89
CA CYS A 288 -17.35 -11.28 12.49
C CYS A 288 -16.77 -12.09 13.65
N GLN A 289 -17.06 -13.39 13.63
CA GLN A 289 -16.34 -14.35 14.44
C GLN A 289 -14.87 -14.44 13.98
N GLU A 290 -14.00 -14.92 14.86
CA GLU A 290 -12.56 -14.96 14.62
C GLU A 290 -12.14 -16.26 13.91
N ASN A 291 -10.88 -16.33 13.45
CA ASN A 291 -10.29 -17.49 12.80
C ASN A 291 -10.89 -17.85 11.43
N ILE A 292 -11.51 -16.89 10.74
CA ILE A 292 -12.10 -17.11 9.41
C ILE A 292 -10.98 -17.33 8.38
N ILE A 293 -11.18 -18.32 7.52
CA ILE A 293 -10.32 -18.65 6.38
C ILE A 293 -11.03 -18.28 5.09
N LEU A 294 -10.39 -17.50 4.23
CA LEU A 294 -10.73 -17.38 2.82
C LEU A 294 -9.81 -18.28 2.01
N GLN A 295 -10.35 -19.42 1.55
CA GLN A 295 -9.67 -20.36 0.67
C GLN A 295 -9.89 -19.95 -0.78
N LEU A 296 -8.88 -19.34 -1.41
CA LEU A 296 -8.91 -18.83 -2.77
C LEU A 296 -8.06 -19.73 -3.69
N ASP A 297 -8.72 -20.66 -4.37
CA ASP A 297 -8.08 -21.58 -5.33
C ASP A 297 -8.44 -21.29 -6.80
N GLY A 298 -9.54 -20.56 -7.03
CA GLY A 298 -9.97 -20.09 -8.35
C GLY A 298 -9.26 -18.82 -8.83
N THR A 299 -9.76 -18.26 -9.92
CA THR A 299 -9.34 -16.94 -10.41
C THR A 299 -10.41 -15.91 -10.10
N VAL A 300 -10.05 -14.77 -9.52
CA VAL A 300 -10.92 -13.61 -9.35
C VAL A 300 -10.43 -12.52 -10.31
N VAL A 301 -11.33 -11.95 -11.12
CA VAL A 301 -10.99 -10.92 -12.12
C VAL A 301 -11.77 -9.64 -11.86
N ALA A 302 -11.10 -8.50 -12.02
CA ALA A 302 -11.73 -7.19 -11.82
C ALA A 302 -12.59 -6.77 -13.02
N PRO A 303 -13.64 -5.95 -12.82
CA PRO A 303 -14.36 -5.33 -13.93
C PRO A 303 -13.49 -4.27 -14.61
N THR A 304 -13.55 -4.22 -15.93
CA THR A 304 -12.85 -3.19 -16.73
C THR A 304 -13.75 -1.99 -17.04
N ASP A 305 -15.05 -2.07 -16.75
CA ASP A 305 -15.99 -0.96 -16.92
C ASP A 305 -15.84 0.04 -15.76
N PRO A 306 -15.50 1.31 -16.00
CA PRO A 306 -15.38 2.31 -14.94
C PRO A 306 -16.66 2.57 -14.15
N GLN A 307 -17.84 2.35 -14.72
CA GLN A 307 -19.11 2.52 -13.99
C GLN A 307 -19.30 1.48 -12.89
N ALA A 308 -18.54 0.37 -12.92
CA ALA A 308 -18.53 -0.63 -11.86
C ALA A 308 -17.73 -0.18 -10.62
N TRP A 309 -17.01 0.94 -10.68
CA TRP A 309 -16.10 1.39 -9.64
C TRP A 309 -16.64 2.60 -8.87
N GLY A 310 -16.63 2.50 -7.54
CA GLY A 310 -17.09 3.56 -6.63
C GLY A 310 -16.07 3.98 -5.55
N GLY A 311 -14.85 3.44 -5.57
CA GLY A 311 -13.86 3.65 -4.53
C GLY A 311 -12.42 3.36 -4.98
N GLU A 312 -11.48 3.49 -4.05
CA GLU A 312 -10.03 3.42 -4.31
C GLU A 312 -9.45 2.01 -4.13
N HIS A 313 -10.27 1.01 -3.81
CA HIS A 313 -9.85 -0.36 -3.55
C HIS A 313 -10.82 -1.35 -4.20
N TRP A 314 -10.30 -2.52 -4.58
CA TRP A 314 -11.09 -3.59 -5.18
C TRP A 314 -11.53 -4.64 -4.15
N LEU A 315 -10.61 -5.47 -3.64
CA LEU A 315 -10.87 -6.45 -2.59
C LEU A 315 -10.40 -5.87 -1.26
N HIS A 316 -11.33 -5.30 -0.51
CA HIS A 316 -11.04 -4.60 0.73
C HIS A 316 -11.39 -5.48 1.94
N PHE A 317 -10.48 -5.59 2.90
CA PHE A 317 -10.62 -6.35 4.14
C PHE A 317 -10.44 -5.37 5.30
N ASP A 318 -11.46 -5.20 6.14
CA ASP A 318 -11.45 -4.17 7.18
C ASP A 318 -11.74 -4.77 8.55
N LYS A 319 -10.93 -4.42 9.56
CA LYS A 319 -11.12 -4.80 10.97
C LYS A 319 -11.27 -6.31 11.21
N LEU A 320 -10.51 -7.13 10.50
CA LEU A 320 -10.50 -8.59 10.71
C LEU A 320 -9.53 -8.99 11.82
N SER A 321 -9.91 -9.98 12.63
CA SER A 321 -9.07 -10.54 13.70
C SER A 321 -8.80 -12.03 13.45
N ARG A 322 -7.53 -12.42 13.47
CA ARG A 322 -7.06 -13.81 13.23
C ARG A 322 -7.56 -14.37 11.90
N PHE A 323 -7.47 -13.57 10.85
CA PHE A 323 -7.96 -13.93 9.52
C PHE A 323 -6.86 -14.57 8.68
N THR A 324 -7.21 -15.61 7.91
CA THR A 324 -6.28 -16.24 6.96
C THR A 324 -6.85 -16.16 5.55
N LEU A 325 -6.08 -15.59 4.64
CA LEU A 325 -6.31 -15.70 3.20
C LEU A 325 -5.25 -16.64 2.62
N GLN A 326 -5.69 -17.76 2.08
CA GLN A 326 -4.79 -18.80 1.58
C GLN A 326 -5.33 -19.46 0.31
N GLY A 327 -4.44 -20.15 -0.41
CA GLY A 327 -4.82 -21.01 -1.53
C GLY A 327 -3.78 -20.95 -2.64
N SER A 328 -4.12 -21.46 -3.81
CA SER A 328 -3.25 -21.40 -5.00
C SER A 328 -3.83 -20.55 -6.13
N GLY A 329 -4.87 -19.79 -5.84
CA GLY A 329 -5.63 -19.05 -6.82
C GLY A 329 -4.97 -17.75 -7.29
N THR A 330 -5.65 -17.07 -8.20
CA THR A 330 -5.15 -15.84 -8.84
C THR A 330 -6.13 -14.68 -8.66
N VAL A 331 -5.61 -13.51 -8.34
CA VAL A 331 -6.33 -12.22 -8.34
C VAL A 331 -5.79 -11.39 -9.50
N ASP A 332 -6.60 -11.18 -10.54
CA ASP A 332 -6.24 -10.41 -11.73
C ASP A 332 -6.97 -9.07 -11.77
N GLY A 333 -6.23 -7.99 -11.50
CA GLY A 333 -6.76 -6.63 -11.46
C GLY A 333 -7.08 -6.03 -12.83
N ARG A 334 -6.69 -6.71 -13.94
CA ARG A 334 -6.88 -6.25 -15.32
C ARG A 334 -6.48 -4.78 -15.54
N GLY A 335 -5.37 -4.39 -14.92
CA GLY A 335 -4.85 -3.02 -14.79
C GLY A 335 -4.53 -2.29 -16.09
N SER A 336 -4.37 -3.00 -17.21
CA SER A 336 -3.98 -2.40 -18.50
C SER A 336 -4.93 -1.33 -19.02
N VAL A 337 -6.23 -1.38 -18.65
CA VAL A 337 -7.20 -0.33 -18.99
C VAL A 337 -6.96 0.96 -18.20
N TRP A 338 -6.34 0.87 -17.02
CA TRP A 338 -6.05 2.00 -16.12
C TRP A 338 -4.72 2.68 -16.45
N TRP A 339 -3.73 1.93 -16.96
CA TRP A 339 -2.40 2.47 -17.26
C TRP A 339 -2.33 3.29 -18.56
N ARG A 340 -3.32 3.15 -19.46
CA ARG A 340 -3.35 3.90 -20.73
C ARG A 340 -3.46 5.41 -20.52
N ARG A 341 -4.10 5.86 -19.42
CA ARG A 341 -4.29 7.28 -19.10
C ARG A 341 -3.00 7.94 -18.61
N SER A 342 -2.24 7.26 -17.76
CA SER A 342 -0.99 7.76 -17.20
C SER A 342 0.05 8.09 -18.26
N ARG A 343 0.13 7.33 -19.37
CA ARG A 343 1.03 7.68 -20.50
C ARG A 343 0.76 9.06 -21.11
N SER A 344 -0.43 9.63 -20.92
CA SER A 344 -0.78 10.98 -21.38
C SER A 344 -0.70 12.06 -20.29
N GLU A 345 -0.72 11.67 -19.01
CA GLU A 345 -0.59 12.60 -17.87
C GLU A 345 0.90 12.72 -17.44
N ASP A 346 1.71 11.67 -17.61
CA ASP A 346 3.17 11.67 -17.41
C ASP A 346 3.92 12.53 -18.46
N LEU A 347 3.29 12.84 -19.60
CA LEU A 347 3.85 13.74 -20.62
C LEU A 347 3.56 15.23 -20.35
N ASN A 348 2.66 15.54 -19.42
CA ASN A 348 2.27 16.92 -19.12
C ASN A 348 3.07 17.55 -17.98
N ASP A 349 3.89 16.78 -17.26
CA ASP A 349 4.78 17.33 -16.22
C ASP A 349 6.16 17.75 -16.76
N ASP A 350 6.50 17.35 -18.00
CA ASP A 350 7.79 17.66 -18.64
C ASP A 350 7.72 18.70 -19.80
N LEU A 351 6.53 19.21 -20.15
CA LEU A 351 6.37 20.20 -21.23
C LEU A 351 5.37 21.32 -20.89
N LEU A 352 5.72 22.13 -19.90
CA LEU A 352 5.31 23.54 -19.88
C LEU A 352 6.54 24.40 -20.11
N ASP A 353 6.96 24.49 -21.38
CA ASP A 353 7.66 25.66 -21.97
C ASP A 353 8.24 25.29 -23.36
N VAL A 354 7.42 25.27 -24.42
CA VAL A 354 7.87 25.70 -25.76
C VAL A 354 6.70 26.36 -26.48
N ASP A 355 6.97 27.55 -26.99
CA ASP A 355 6.07 28.45 -27.71
C ASP A 355 5.24 27.80 -28.83
N ASN A 356 4.07 28.41 -29.06
CA ASN A 356 3.27 28.28 -30.28
C ASN A 356 4.15 28.39 -31.53
N ASP A 357 4.27 27.30 -32.28
CA ASP A 357 4.21 27.41 -33.74
C ASP A 357 3.46 26.21 -34.32
N ALA A 358 2.39 26.53 -35.03
CA ALA A 358 1.48 25.59 -35.64
C ALA A 358 1.88 25.38 -37.09
N SER A 359 2.35 24.19 -37.45
CA SER A 359 2.12 23.58 -38.77
C SER A 359 2.81 22.22 -38.86
N ASP A 360 2.03 21.14 -38.87
CA ASP A 360 1.91 20.22 -40.01
C ASP A 360 1.14 18.97 -39.60
N GLY A 361 0.02 18.74 -40.28
CA GLY A 361 -0.92 17.67 -39.99
C GLY A 361 -0.52 16.31 -40.56
N MET A 362 -1.13 15.26 -40.00
CA MET A 362 -1.47 14.05 -40.75
C MET A 362 -2.62 13.32 -40.04
N ASP A 363 -3.61 12.94 -40.84
CA ASP A 363 -4.96 12.49 -40.48
C ASP A 363 -5.02 11.10 -39.78
N SER A 364 -5.75 11.01 -38.66
CA SER A 364 -6.39 9.75 -38.21
C SER A 364 -7.52 10.03 -37.18
N GLU A 365 -8.61 10.69 -37.58
CA GLU A 365 -9.64 11.17 -36.62
C GLU A 365 -10.74 10.16 -36.21
N ASP A 366 -10.81 8.94 -36.76
CA ASP A 366 -11.96 8.05 -36.47
C ASP A 366 -11.71 6.90 -35.47
N ALA A 367 -10.46 6.51 -35.20
CA ALA A 367 -10.15 5.46 -34.20
C ALA A 367 -9.81 6.03 -32.80
N ASP A 368 -9.52 7.33 -32.73
CA ASP A 368 -9.03 8.02 -31.54
C ASP A 368 -10.19 8.57 -30.68
N THR A 369 -11.34 8.86 -31.29
CA THR A 369 -12.49 9.46 -30.61
C THR A 369 -13.16 8.49 -29.61
N GLN A 370 -13.24 7.20 -29.92
CA GLN A 370 -13.84 6.20 -29.02
C GLN A 370 -12.91 5.84 -27.85
N ALA A 371 -11.60 5.75 -28.09
CA ALA A 371 -10.61 5.55 -27.03
C ALA A 371 -10.54 6.77 -26.08
N LYS A 372 -10.70 8.00 -26.61
CA LYS A 372 -10.75 9.23 -25.82
C LYS A 372 -12.04 9.37 -24.99
N GLU A 373 -13.19 8.96 -25.50
CA GLU A 373 -14.44 8.95 -24.72
C GLU A 373 -14.40 7.91 -23.58
N GLU A 374 -13.94 6.68 -23.83
CA GLU A 374 -13.76 5.66 -22.78
C GLU A 374 -12.73 6.10 -21.72
N LEU A 375 -11.62 6.73 -22.14
CA LEU A 375 -10.58 7.26 -21.24
C LEU A 375 -11.08 8.41 -20.34
N SER A 376 -12.03 9.21 -20.83
CA SER A 376 -12.65 10.31 -20.09
C SER A 376 -13.61 9.83 -18.99
N SER A 377 -14.07 8.57 -19.08
CA SER A 377 -15.04 7.97 -18.16
C SER A 377 -14.42 7.21 -16.97
N MET A 378 -13.10 6.92 -17.02
CA MET A 378 -12.41 6.22 -15.94
C MET A 378 -12.21 7.13 -14.71
N PRO A 379 -12.46 6.63 -13.48
CA PRO A 379 -12.13 7.35 -12.25
C PRO A 379 -10.66 7.78 -12.26
N ARG A 380 -10.38 9.00 -11.78
CA ARG A 380 -9.00 9.50 -11.69
C ARG A 380 -8.13 8.67 -10.75
N ASN A 381 -8.73 8.10 -9.71
CA ASN A 381 -8.01 7.32 -8.71
C ASN A 381 -8.05 5.85 -9.11
N LYS A 382 -6.87 5.27 -9.38
CA LYS A 382 -6.70 3.87 -9.75
C LYS A 382 -6.86 3.00 -8.49
N PRO A 383 -7.67 1.94 -8.53
CA PRO A 383 -7.93 1.14 -7.34
C PRO A 383 -6.77 0.19 -7.00
N THR A 384 -6.45 0.06 -5.72
CA THR A 384 -5.59 -1.02 -5.18
C THR A 384 -6.30 -2.37 -5.33
N ALA A 385 -5.59 -3.42 -5.78
CA ALA A 385 -6.21 -4.73 -5.98
C ALA A 385 -6.66 -5.38 -4.67
N MET A 386 -5.81 -5.41 -3.65
CA MET A 386 -6.14 -5.96 -2.34
C MET A 386 -5.65 -5.05 -1.22
N ARG A 387 -6.54 -4.70 -0.28
CA ARG A 387 -6.20 -3.82 0.84
C ARG A 387 -6.75 -4.37 2.16
N PHE A 388 -5.89 -4.39 3.18
CA PHE A 388 -6.21 -4.77 4.55
C PHE A 388 -6.07 -3.55 5.45
N ASP A 389 -7.17 -3.10 6.02
CA ASP A 389 -7.23 -1.96 6.92
C ASP A 389 -7.60 -2.42 8.34
N HIS A 390 -6.89 -1.90 9.34
CA HIS A 390 -7.19 -2.12 10.77
C HIS A 390 -7.27 -3.61 11.19
N CYS A 391 -6.53 -4.48 10.52
CA CYS A 391 -6.59 -5.92 10.79
C CYS A 391 -5.58 -6.35 11.85
N LEU A 392 -5.92 -7.40 12.60
CA LEU A 392 -5.09 -7.98 13.67
C LEU A 392 -4.81 -9.45 13.37
N ASN A 393 -3.55 -9.88 13.40
CA ASN A 393 -3.12 -11.26 13.21
C ASN A 393 -3.61 -11.84 11.86
N VAL A 394 -3.17 -11.25 10.75
CA VAL A 394 -3.53 -11.70 9.39
C VAL A 394 -2.45 -12.61 8.83
N THR A 395 -2.86 -13.73 8.24
CA THR A 395 -1.98 -14.56 7.41
C THR A 395 -2.42 -14.49 5.94
N PHE A 396 -1.49 -14.19 5.06
CA PHE A 396 -1.68 -14.18 3.60
C PHE A 396 -0.70 -15.18 2.97
N SER A 397 -1.19 -16.19 2.25
CA SER A 397 -0.32 -17.26 1.74
C SER A 397 -0.73 -17.88 0.41
N GLY A 398 0.23 -18.16 -0.47
CA GLY A 398 0.03 -19.00 -1.66
C GLY A 398 -0.58 -18.30 -2.88
N ILE A 399 -1.06 -17.07 -2.72
CA ILE A 399 -1.84 -16.37 -3.75
C ILE A 399 -0.95 -15.69 -4.80
N LYS A 400 -1.42 -15.72 -6.04
CA LYS A 400 -0.90 -14.89 -7.13
C LYS A 400 -1.74 -13.63 -7.29
N ILE A 401 -1.13 -12.45 -7.31
CA ILE A 401 -1.79 -11.19 -7.68
C ILE A 401 -1.14 -10.68 -8.96
N GLN A 402 -1.93 -10.31 -9.96
CA GLN A 402 -1.40 -9.82 -11.24
C GLN A 402 -2.18 -8.64 -11.80
N ASN A 403 -1.50 -7.84 -12.62
CA ASN A 403 -2.07 -6.71 -13.34
C ASN A 403 -2.89 -5.77 -12.44
N SER A 404 -2.36 -5.37 -11.29
CA SER A 404 -3.11 -4.43 -10.44
C SER A 404 -3.24 -3.05 -11.12
N PRO A 405 -4.40 -2.38 -11.07
CA PRO A 405 -4.54 -1.00 -11.58
C PRO A 405 -3.58 -0.01 -10.90
N ASN A 406 -3.28 -0.24 -9.63
CA ASN A 406 -2.39 0.55 -8.76
C ASN A 406 -1.57 -0.45 -7.91
N PHE A 407 -1.40 -0.22 -6.60
CA PHE A 407 -0.77 -1.19 -5.69
C PHE A 407 -1.45 -2.57 -5.73
N HIS A 408 -0.68 -3.66 -5.61
CA HIS A 408 -1.20 -5.02 -5.61
C HIS A 408 -1.76 -5.40 -4.24
N LEU A 409 -0.97 -5.25 -3.18
CA LEU A 409 -1.33 -5.61 -1.81
C LEU A 409 -0.96 -4.50 -0.84
N THR A 410 -1.93 -4.01 -0.08
CA THR A 410 -1.72 -2.98 0.95
C THR A 410 -2.12 -3.50 2.32
N PHE A 411 -1.30 -3.23 3.33
CA PHE A 411 -1.67 -3.28 4.74
C PHE A 411 -1.54 -1.89 5.34
N ASP A 412 -2.65 -1.37 5.88
CA ASP A 412 -2.69 -0.10 6.59
C ASP A 412 -3.31 -0.28 7.97
N HIS A 413 -2.75 0.40 8.98
CA HIS A 413 -3.20 0.32 10.38
C HIS A 413 -3.31 -1.12 10.94
N SER A 414 -2.51 -2.07 10.42
CA SER A 414 -2.65 -3.49 10.74
C SER A 414 -1.50 -3.98 11.63
N VAL A 415 -1.78 -4.96 12.51
CA VAL A 415 -0.81 -5.49 13.48
C VAL A 415 -0.73 -7.00 13.40
N GLY A 416 0.47 -7.56 13.40
CA GLY A 416 0.67 -9.01 13.31
C GLY A 416 0.32 -9.54 11.92
N VAL A 417 1.09 -9.14 10.91
CA VAL A 417 0.85 -9.55 9.52
C VAL A 417 1.91 -10.55 9.09
N LEU A 418 1.50 -11.70 8.57
CA LEU A 418 2.37 -12.69 7.95
C LEU A 418 2.02 -12.86 6.47
N VAL A 419 2.94 -12.53 5.58
CA VAL A 419 2.83 -12.77 4.14
C VAL A 419 3.87 -13.80 3.73
N ARG A 420 3.46 -14.89 3.08
CA ARG A 420 4.38 -15.93 2.60
C ARG A 420 3.97 -16.66 1.33
N ASP A 421 4.92 -17.28 0.64
CA ASP A 421 4.69 -18.17 -0.50
C ASP A 421 3.84 -17.52 -1.61
N MET A 422 4.10 -16.27 -1.96
CA MET A 422 3.23 -15.51 -2.88
C MET A 422 3.95 -14.98 -4.11
N SER A 423 3.18 -14.61 -5.14
CA SER A 423 3.73 -13.97 -6.33
C SER A 423 2.92 -12.74 -6.78
N ILE A 424 3.64 -11.70 -7.17
CA ILE A 424 3.08 -10.48 -7.79
C ILE A 424 3.68 -10.31 -9.19
N SER A 425 2.84 -9.98 -10.16
CA SER A 425 3.29 -9.74 -11.54
C SER A 425 2.48 -8.68 -12.26
N SER A 426 3.14 -7.61 -12.67
CA SER A 426 2.68 -6.63 -13.66
C SER A 426 3.84 -6.23 -14.58
N PRO A 427 3.59 -5.65 -15.76
CA PRO A 427 4.64 -5.12 -16.62
C PRO A 427 5.54 -4.12 -15.88
N GLY A 428 6.85 -4.12 -16.14
CA GLY A 428 7.81 -3.23 -15.47
C GLY A 428 7.61 -1.74 -15.77
N ASP A 429 6.80 -1.40 -16.76
CA ASP A 429 6.38 -0.04 -17.14
C ASP A 429 4.97 0.31 -16.65
N SER A 430 4.35 -0.54 -15.81
CA SER A 430 3.01 -0.29 -15.26
C SER A 430 3.06 0.70 -14.09
N PRO A 431 2.47 1.90 -14.23
CA PRO A 431 2.70 3.00 -13.30
C PRO A 431 2.01 2.80 -11.95
N ASN A 432 2.74 3.08 -10.87
CA ASN A 432 2.30 3.00 -9.46
C ASN A 432 1.82 1.61 -9.04
N THR A 433 2.39 0.55 -9.62
CA THR A 433 1.95 -0.82 -9.34
C THR A 433 2.73 -1.48 -8.22
N ASP A 434 2.94 -0.79 -7.09
CA ASP A 434 3.68 -1.34 -5.95
C ASP A 434 3.27 -2.78 -5.62
N GLY A 435 4.23 -3.61 -5.25
CA GLY A 435 3.97 -5.00 -4.87
C GLY A 435 3.23 -5.07 -3.53
N ILE A 436 3.97 -4.87 -2.44
CA ILE A 436 3.41 -4.83 -1.09
C ILE A 436 3.65 -3.46 -0.48
N HIS A 437 2.57 -2.76 -0.13
CA HIS A 437 2.61 -1.45 0.52
C HIS A 437 2.23 -1.57 1.99
N LEU A 438 3.09 -1.07 2.88
CA LEU A 438 2.89 -1.07 4.33
C LEU A 438 2.79 0.38 4.84
N GLY A 439 1.66 0.71 5.45
CA GLY A 439 1.44 1.98 6.16
C GLY A 439 0.90 1.74 7.56
N ASN A 440 1.30 2.57 8.54
CA ASN A 440 0.78 2.51 9.91
C ASN A 440 0.72 1.11 10.56
N SER A 441 1.59 0.18 10.13
CA SER A 441 1.46 -1.24 10.44
C SER A 441 2.62 -1.76 11.28
N GLN A 442 2.35 -2.71 12.16
CA GLN A 442 3.32 -3.18 13.16
C GLN A 442 3.40 -4.69 13.18
N ASP A 443 4.59 -5.22 13.52
CA ASP A 443 4.85 -6.65 13.63
C ASP A 443 4.49 -7.38 12.32
N VAL A 444 5.21 -7.04 11.26
CA VAL A 444 4.98 -7.56 9.90
C VAL A 444 6.14 -8.45 9.48
N THR A 445 5.85 -9.65 9.01
CA THR A 445 6.82 -10.56 8.38
C THR A 445 6.40 -10.86 6.95
N ILE A 446 7.31 -10.66 6.00
CA ILE A 446 7.13 -10.98 4.58
C ILE A 446 8.26 -11.92 4.17
N HIS A 447 7.94 -13.12 3.68
CA HIS A 447 8.96 -14.04 3.20
C HIS A 447 8.52 -14.95 2.06
N ASP A 448 9.47 -15.64 1.41
CA ASP A 448 9.20 -16.57 0.31
C ASP A 448 8.31 -15.95 -0.79
N ALA A 449 8.66 -14.73 -1.25
CA ALA A 449 7.85 -13.97 -2.19
C ALA A 449 8.61 -13.62 -3.48
N THR A 450 7.93 -13.68 -4.63
CA THR A 450 8.45 -13.22 -5.92
C THR A 450 7.63 -12.04 -6.44
N LEU A 451 8.26 -10.88 -6.57
CA LEU A 451 7.60 -9.61 -6.84
C LEU A 451 8.14 -8.99 -8.14
N ALA A 452 7.27 -8.83 -9.14
CA ALA A 452 7.58 -8.16 -10.40
C ALA A 452 6.51 -7.10 -10.68
N CYS A 453 6.89 -5.83 -10.68
CA CYS A 453 5.97 -4.71 -10.83
C CYS A 453 6.63 -3.51 -11.52
N GLY A 454 5.86 -2.45 -11.76
CA GLY A 454 6.37 -1.21 -12.34
C GLY A 454 6.78 -0.15 -11.34
N ASP A 455 6.60 -0.38 -10.03
CA ASP A 455 7.04 0.52 -8.96
C ASP A 455 7.71 -0.28 -7.81
N ASP A 456 7.71 0.22 -6.58
CA ASP A 456 8.35 -0.40 -5.41
C ASP A 456 7.86 -1.85 -5.22
N CYS A 457 8.77 -2.83 -5.14
CA CYS A 457 8.40 -4.20 -4.82
C CYS A 457 7.78 -4.27 -3.43
N ILE A 458 8.43 -3.62 -2.46
CA ILE A 458 7.90 -3.44 -1.11
C ILE A 458 8.13 -1.99 -0.71
N SER A 459 7.06 -1.26 -0.41
CA SER A 459 7.10 0.11 0.08
C SER A 459 6.67 0.18 1.55
N ILE A 460 7.46 0.85 2.39
CA ILE A 460 7.24 1.01 3.84
C ILE A 460 7.12 2.50 4.14
N VAL A 461 5.94 2.97 4.53
CA VAL A 461 5.69 4.38 4.83
C VAL A 461 5.50 4.64 6.32
N SER A 462 5.18 5.88 6.68
CA SER A 462 5.07 6.33 8.07
C SER A 462 4.11 5.46 8.91
N GLY A 463 4.41 5.40 10.21
CA GLY A 463 3.66 4.66 11.22
C GLY A 463 4.03 3.18 11.31
N CYS A 464 5.05 2.75 10.56
CA CYS A 464 5.48 1.36 10.52
C CYS A 464 6.57 1.02 11.53
N SER A 465 6.47 -0.15 12.17
CA SER A 465 7.55 -0.65 13.04
C SER A 465 7.61 -2.17 13.16
N ASN A 466 8.78 -2.72 13.50
CA ASN A 466 9.01 -4.16 13.67
C ASN A 466 8.65 -4.93 12.39
N ILE A 467 9.33 -4.58 11.29
CA ILE A 467 9.13 -5.22 9.99
C ILE A 467 10.32 -6.12 9.69
N HIS A 468 10.05 -7.36 9.30
CA HIS A 468 11.06 -8.33 8.86
C HIS A 468 10.72 -8.83 7.46
N ILE A 469 11.62 -8.61 6.51
CA ILE A 469 11.48 -9.03 5.12
C ILE A 469 12.64 -9.96 4.82
N HIS A 470 12.38 -11.20 4.40
CA HIS A 470 13.44 -12.13 4.02
C HIS A 470 13.07 -13.11 2.91
N ASP A 471 14.04 -13.69 2.21
CA ASP A 471 13.80 -14.66 1.11
C ASP A 471 12.88 -14.11 0.00
N VAL A 472 13.14 -12.85 -0.42
CA VAL A 472 12.35 -12.17 -1.45
C VAL A 472 13.14 -12.03 -2.75
N HIS A 473 12.49 -12.33 -3.87
CA HIS A 473 12.98 -12.02 -5.20
C HIS A 473 12.18 -10.84 -5.77
N CYS A 474 12.86 -9.77 -6.15
CA CYS A 474 12.25 -8.54 -6.65
C CYS A 474 12.83 -8.17 -8.01
N GLY A 475 11.98 -8.01 -9.02
CA GLY A 475 12.45 -7.59 -10.34
C GLY A 475 11.55 -8.02 -11.50
N PRO A 476 11.23 -7.10 -12.43
CA PRO A 476 11.55 -5.65 -12.45
C PRO A 476 10.76 -4.86 -11.39
N GLY A 477 11.10 -3.58 -11.20
CA GLY A 477 10.44 -2.65 -10.26
C GLY A 477 11.39 -1.58 -9.68
N HIS A 478 10.98 -0.91 -8.61
CA HIS A 478 11.77 0.11 -7.92
C HIS A 478 12.54 -0.39 -6.68
N GLY A 479 12.57 -1.70 -6.44
CA GLY A 479 13.28 -2.30 -5.32
C GLY A 479 12.48 -2.25 -4.01
N ILE A 480 13.19 -2.30 -2.88
CA ILE A 480 12.59 -2.17 -1.55
C ILE A 480 12.82 -0.74 -1.05
N SER A 481 11.75 -0.03 -0.72
CA SER A 481 11.81 1.40 -0.41
C SER A 481 11.13 1.73 0.91
N ILE A 482 11.85 2.43 1.80
CA ILE A 482 11.27 3.13 2.95
C ILE A 482 10.92 4.56 2.48
N GLY A 483 9.64 4.89 2.47
CA GLY A 483 9.09 6.19 2.07
C GLY A 483 8.21 6.17 0.81
N SER A 484 7.80 7.32 0.28
CA SER A 484 8.31 8.65 0.63
C SER A 484 7.80 9.15 1.97
N LEU A 485 8.69 9.70 2.80
CA LEU A 485 8.37 10.15 4.15
C LEU A 485 8.35 11.67 4.28
N GLY A 486 7.41 12.21 5.06
CA GLY A 486 7.41 13.62 5.43
C GLY A 486 6.85 14.57 4.37
N LYS A 487 6.04 14.07 3.42
CA LYS A 487 5.35 14.90 2.42
C LYS A 487 4.54 16.00 3.11
N ASP A 488 4.46 17.19 2.50
CA ASP A 488 3.65 18.31 3.00
C ASP A 488 3.99 18.72 4.45
N HIS A 489 5.28 18.69 4.80
CA HIS A 489 5.77 18.98 6.16
C HIS A 489 5.25 18.02 7.25
N SER A 490 4.74 16.85 6.85
CA SER A 490 4.23 15.87 7.79
C SER A 490 5.36 15.26 8.65
N LYS A 491 4.96 14.79 9.83
CA LYS A 491 5.82 13.98 10.69
C LYS A 491 5.76 12.53 10.23
N ALA A 492 6.92 11.90 10.06
CA ALA A 492 7.02 10.50 9.65
C ALA A 492 7.84 9.68 10.65
N CYS A 493 7.35 8.49 10.96
CA CYS A 493 7.98 7.59 11.93
C CYS A 493 8.06 6.18 11.39
N VAL A 494 9.28 5.66 11.25
CA VAL A 494 9.53 4.27 10.83
C VAL A 494 10.70 3.74 11.65
N HIS A 495 10.57 2.57 12.28
CA HIS A 495 11.70 2.01 13.03
C HIS A 495 11.70 0.50 13.17
N ASN A 496 12.88 -0.06 13.47
CA ASN A 496 13.08 -1.50 13.64
C ASN A 496 12.67 -2.29 12.39
N ILE A 497 13.40 -2.05 11.30
CA ILE A 497 13.17 -2.68 9.99
C ILE A 497 14.37 -3.56 9.67
N THR A 498 14.14 -4.85 9.41
CA THR A 498 15.17 -5.78 8.94
C THR A 498 14.77 -6.32 7.58
N VAL A 499 15.64 -6.17 6.60
CA VAL A 499 15.50 -6.72 5.25
C VAL A 499 16.73 -7.57 5.00
N GLU A 500 16.56 -8.88 4.80
CA GLU A 500 17.68 -9.78 4.58
C GLU A 500 17.42 -10.85 3.54
N ASP A 501 18.47 -11.45 2.99
CA ASP A 501 18.34 -12.57 2.04
C ASP A 501 17.45 -12.21 0.82
N VAL A 502 17.71 -11.05 0.20
CA VAL A 502 16.92 -10.52 -0.92
C VAL A 502 17.73 -10.53 -2.22
N ASP A 503 17.11 -11.00 -3.30
CA ASP A 503 17.60 -10.91 -4.68
C ASP A 503 16.84 -9.80 -5.44
N LEU A 504 17.56 -8.80 -5.94
CA LEU A 504 17.01 -7.72 -6.77
C LEU A 504 17.58 -7.81 -8.20
N GLN A 505 16.71 -7.93 -9.20
CA GLN A 505 17.11 -8.08 -10.60
C GLN A 505 16.44 -7.05 -11.50
N GLY A 506 17.25 -6.28 -12.24
CA GLY A 506 16.75 -5.33 -13.23
C GLY A 506 15.82 -4.24 -12.65
N THR A 507 15.93 -3.98 -11.35
CA THR A 507 15.18 -2.93 -10.67
C THR A 507 15.89 -1.58 -10.83
N THR A 508 15.15 -0.47 -10.67
CA THR A 508 15.77 0.85 -10.64
C THR A 508 16.59 1.03 -9.37
N ASN A 509 16.08 0.62 -8.21
CA ASN A 509 16.80 0.70 -6.94
C ASN A 509 16.98 -0.68 -6.31
N GLY A 510 17.99 -0.83 -5.47
CA GLY A 510 18.12 -1.97 -4.57
C GLY A 510 17.32 -1.73 -3.30
N VAL A 511 17.99 -1.19 -2.29
CA VAL A 511 17.40 -0.79 -1.01
C VAL A 511 17.49 0.72 -0.84
N ARG A 512 16.33 1.36 -0.66
CA ARG A 512 16.18 2.83 -0.71
C ARG A 512 15.49 3.39 0.53
N ILE A 513 15.96 4.54 1.01
CA ILE A 513 15.21 5.40 1.93
C ILE A 513 14.96 6.73 1.22
N LYS A 514 13.70 7.15 1.07
CA LYS A 514 13.30 8.40 0.41
C LYS A 514 12.46 9.29 1.34
N SER A 515 12.84 10.55 1.51
CA SER A 515 12.07 11.52 2.30
C SER A 515 12.02 12.89 1.65
N TRP A 516 10.89 13.58 1.80
CA TRP A 516 10.68 14.93 1.32
C TRP A 516 11.47 15.93 2.16
N GLN A 517 11.99 16.97 1.50
CA GLN A 517 12.41 18.18 2.20
C GLN A 517 11.22 18.82 2.90
N GLY A 518 11.44 19.40 4.07
CA GLY A 518 10.40 20.04 4.88
C GLY A 518 9.76 19.13 5.92
N GLY A 519 9.91 17.80 5.80
CA GLY A 519 9.37 16.81 6.74
C GLY A 519 10.01 16.85 8.14
N SER A 520 9.47 16.03 9.06
CA SER A 520 9.98 15.86 10.44
C SER A 520 9.78 14.42 10.95
N GLY A 521 10.27 14.10 12.15
CA GLY A 521 10.24 12.74 12.71
C GLY A 521 11.53 11.96 12.43
N SER A 522 11.48 10.62 12.46
CA SER A 522 12.69 9.80 12.28
C SER A 522 12.47 8.42 11.65
N VAL A 523 13.53 7.97 10.97
CA VAL A 523 13.77 6.59 10.53
C VAL A 523 14.98 6.05 11.28
N TYR A 524 14.82 4.95 12.02
CA TYR A 524 15.96 4.37 12.76
C TYR A 524 15.87 2.87 13.05
N GLY A 525 17.02 2.24 13.31
CA GLY A 525 17.11 0.81 13.55
C GLY A 525 16.75 0.03 12.29
N VAL A 526 17.40 0.39 11.17
CA VAL A 526 17.18 -0.24 9.86
C VAL A 526 18.38 -1.10 9.51
N LYS A 527 18.15 -2.35 9.14
CA LYS A 527 19.19 -3.27 8.68
C LYS A 527 18.83 -3.83 7.30
N PHE A 528 19.74 -3.66 6.35
CA PHE A 528 19.74 -4.34 5.06
C PHE A 528 20.92 -5.32 5.06
N SER A 529 20.67 -6.64 5.04
CA SER A 529 21.73 -7.65 5.06
C SER A 529 21.62 -8.73 3.99
N ASN A 530 22.74 -9.23 3.46
CA ASN A 530 22.76 -10.26 2.42
C ASN A 530 21.85 -9.91 1.21
N ILE A 531 22.12 -8.74 0.64
CA ILE A 531 21.37 -8.23 -0.51
C ILE A 531 22.17 -8.52 -1.78
N ARG A 532 21.58 -9.27 -2.71
CA ARG A 532 22.17 -9.59 -4.00
C ARG A 532 21.48 -8.76 -5.08
N VAL A 533 22.28 -8.03 -5.86
CA VAL A 533 21.78 -7.17 -6.94
C VAL A 533 22.29 -7.64 -8.30
N SER A 534 21.44 -7.64 -9.31
CA SER A 534 21.81 -7.95 -10.68
C SER A 534 21.22 -6.93 -11.64
N GLU A 535 22.08 -6.17 -12.30
CA GLU A 535 21.71 -5.13 -13.26
C GLU A 535 20.79 -4.05 -12.67
N VAL A 536 20.94 -3.78 -11.36
CA VAL A 536 20.18 -2.75 -10.64
C VAL A 536 20.77 -1.37 -10.93
N ARG A 537 19.96 -0.33 -11.18
CA ARG A 537 20.53 0.99 -11.50
C ARG A 537 21.27 1.61 -10.31
N TRP A 538 20.63 1.65 -9.15
CA TRP A 538 21.15 2.19 -7.89
C TRP A 538 20.95 1.23 -6.71
N PRO A 539 21.94 0.39 -6.36
CA PRO A 539 21.79 -0.62 -5.31
C PRO A 539 21.51 -0.08 -3.91
N ILE A 540 22.18 0.99 -3.49
CA ILE A 540 22.08 1.55 -2.12
C ILE A 540 21.76 3.04 -2.24
N ILE A 541 20.62 3.46 -1.68
CA ILE A 541 20.16 4.85 -1.78
C ILE A 541 19.63 5.38 -0.44
N ILE A 542 20.03 6.59 -0.09
CA ILE A 542 19.28 7.47 0.80
C ILE A 542 19.08 8.80 0.06
N ASP A 543 17.83 9.22 -0.11
CA ASP A 543 17.46 10.47 -0.76
C ASP A 543 16.56 11.30 0.16
N GLN A 544 17.14 12.30 0.83
CA GLN A 544 16.39 13.27 1.63
C GLN A 544 16.01 14.54 0.84
N TYR A 545 16.25 14.55 -0.48
CA TYR A 545 15.89 15.62 -1.40
C TYR A 545 14.75 15.21 -2.35
N TYR A 546 14.05 14.12 -2.04
CA TYR A 546 12.96 13.58 -2.85
C TYR A 546 11.90 14.64 -3.13
N CYS A 547 11.54 14.81 -4.39
CA CYS A 547 10.45 15.67 -4.80
C CYS A 547 9.83 15.29 -6.16
N ASP A 548 8.63 15.80 -6.42
CA ASP A 548 7.81 15.53 -7.60
C ASP A 548 7.92 16.61 -8.70
N HIS A 549 8.88 17.52 -8.59
CA HIS A 549 9.13 18.56 -9.60
C HIS A 549 10.57 18.51 -10.10
N ALA A 550 10.80 18.94 -11.34
CA ALA A 550 12.14 19.01 -11.93
C ALA A 550 13.14 19.84 -11.11
N THR A 551 12.66 20.83 -10.34
CA THR A 551 13.46 21.58 -9.37
C THR A 551 12.65 21.90 -8.13
N CYS A 552 13.24 21.67 -6.97
CA CYS A 552 12.59 21.89 -5.67
C CYS A 552 13.44 22.85 -4.84
N THR A 553 12.77 23.78 -4.15
CA THR A 553 13.48 24.74 -3.30
C THR A 553 13.99 24.04 -2.05
N ASN A 554 15.27 24.26 -1.73
CA ASN A 554 15.87 23.68 -0.53
C ASN A 554 15.14 24.15 0.73
N GLN A 555 14.79 23.18 1.57
CA GLN A 555 14.15 23.43 2.87
C GLN A 555 15.08 23.04 4.02
N SER A 556 14.82 23.61 5.20
CA SER A 556 15.69 23.50 6.37
C SER A 556 15.22 22.49 7.43
N SER A 557 14.32 21.58 7.05
CA SER A 557 13.90 20.43 7.87
C SER A 557 13.82 19.19 6.97
N ALA A 558 13.99 18.02 7.58
CA ALA A 558 13.81 16.73 6.93
C ALA A 558 13.51 15.68 8.00
N VAL A 559 13.02 14.51 7.59
CA VAL A 559 12.91 13.34 8.47
C VAL A 559 14.32 12.89 8.87
N ALA A 560 14.62 12.78 10.16
CA ALA A 560 15.94 12.34 10.62
C ALA A 560 16.19 10.87 10.25
N VAL A 561 17.33 10.55 9.64
CA VAL A 561 17.71 9.18 9.29
C VAL A 561 18.94 8.80 10.11
N ARG A 562 18.82 7.77 10.95
CA ARG A 562 19.93 7.32 11.80
C ARG A 562 19.94 5.82 12.03
N ASP A 563 21.07 5.26 12.45
CA ASP A 563 21.16 3.84 12.82
C ASP A 563 20.67 2.93 11.67
N VAL A 564 21.31 3.10 10.51
CA VAL A 564 21.05 2.32 9.30
C VAL A 564 22.29 1.51 8.96
N THR A 565 22.13 0.20 8.85
CA THR A 565 23.20 -0.74 8.53
C THR A 565 22.96 -1.37 7.17
N TYR A 566 23.96 -1.29 6.28
CA TYR A 566 24.04 -2.08 5.06
C TYR A 566 25.20 -3.08 5.21
N GLU A 567 24.89 -4.37 5.10
CA GLU A 567 25.82 -5.46 5.38
C GLU A 567 25.74 -6.53 4.28
N HIS A 568 26.87 -6.96 3.71
CA HIS A 568 26.89 -7.99 2.66
C HIS A 568 25.99 -7.65 1.46
N VAL A 569 26.18 -6.46 0.87
CA VAL A 569 25.49 -6.06 -0.37
C VAL A 569 26.42 -6.34 -1.55
N SER A 570 26.01 -7.18 -2.49
CA SER A 570 26.90 -7.61 -3.58
C SER A 570 26.20 -7.80 -4.92
N GLY A 571 26.96 -7.68 -6.03
CA GLY A 571 26.48 -7.99 -7.37
C GLY A 571 26.74 -6.89 -8.40
N THR A 572 25.83 -6.70 -9.37
CA THR A 572 26.04 -5.78 -10.50
C THR A 572 25.09 -4.58 -10.51
N TYR A 573 25.62 -3.43 -10.94
CA TYR A 573 24.85 -2.18 -11.11
C TYR A 573 25.03 -1.53 -12.48
N THR A 574 24.10 -0.67 -12.90
CA THR A 574 24.13 -0.02 -14.23
C THR A 574 24.36 1.49 -14.22
N GLU A 575 24.11 2.18 -13.11
CA GLU A 575 24.36 3.64 -12.99
C GLU A 575 25.38 3.97 -11.89
N ARG A 576 24.97 4.00 -10.61
CA ARG A 576 25.83 4.33 -9.46
C ARG A 576 25.66 3.30 -8.35
N SER A 577 26.75 2.87 -7.73
CA SER A 577 26.73 1.80 -6.71
C SER A 577 26.10 2.23 -5.38
N VAL A 578 26.41 3.45 -4.93
CA VAL A 578 25.97 4.01 -3.65
C VAL A 578 25.65 5.49 -3.84
N ASP A 579 24.48 5.91 -3.38
CA ASP A 579 24.01 7.29 -3.45
C ASP A 579 23.36 7.73 -2.13
N LEU A 580 24.12 8.41 -1.28
CA LEU A 580 23.66 8.83 0.06
C LEU A 580 23.54 10.36 0.10
N ALA A 581 22.39 10.88 -0.31
CA ALA A 581 22.09 12.31 -0.36
C ALA A 581 21.27 12.76 0.87
N CYS A 582 21.96 13.16 1.93
CA CYS A 582 21.33 13.58 3.19
C CYS A 582 21.24 15.10 3.35
N SER A 583 20.28 15.59 4.14
CA SER A 583 19.97 17.00 4.32
C SER A 583 21.10 17.79 5.00
N ASP A 584 21.35 19.01 4.51
CA ASP A 584 22.28 19.96 5.15
C ASP A 584 21.87 20.36 6.58
N SER A 585 20.57 20.34 6.84
CA SER A 585 19.98 20.74 8.12
C SER A 585 19.82 19.56 9.07
N VAL A 586 19.51 18.37 8.54
CA VAL A 586 19.31 17.13 9.29
C VAL A 586 20.13 16.00 8.63
N PRO A 587 21.47 15.99 8.81
CA PRO A 587 22.35 14.97 8.26
C PRO A 587 21.96 13.54 8.66
N CYS A 588 22.35 12.55 7.86
CA CYS A 588 22.22 11.16 8.27
C CYS A 588 23.33 10.81 9.27
N GLU A 589 22.98 10.10 10.34
CA GLU A 589 23.93 9.74 11.41
C GLU A 589 23.96 8.22 11.66
N ASP A 590 25.07 7.72 12.21
CA ASP A 590 25.24 6.29 12.54
C ASP A 590 24.96 5.35 11.35
N ILE A 591 25.40 5.74 10.14
CA ILE A 591 25.31 4.88 8.95
C ILE A 591 26.47 3.88 8.96
N THR A 592 26.17 2.59 8.96
CA THR A 592 27.18 1.52 8.93
C THR A 592 27.17 0.81 7.59
N LEU A 593 28.33 0.74 6.95
CA LEU A 593 28.54 -0.03 5.73
C LEU A 593 29.55 -1.16 6.01
N SER A 594 29.22 -2.38 5.62
CA SER A 594 30.06 -3.56 5.79
C SER A 594 29.92 -4.50 4.61
N ALA A 595 31.04 -5.06 4.14
CA ALA A 595 31.11 -6.04 3.07
C ALA A 595 30.31 -5.65 1.82
N ILE A 596 30.56 -4.46 1.28
CA ILE A 596 29.94 -3.97 0.04
C ILE A 596 30.83 -4.37 -1.15
N ASP A 597 30.29 -5.19 -2.06
CA ASP A 597 30.98 -5.67 -3.27
C ASP A 597 30.10 -5.54 -4.53
N LEU A 598 30.09 -4.33 -5.08
CA LEU A 598 29.30 -3.94 -6.24
C LEU A 598 30.22 -3.68 -7.44
N ARG A 599 29.85 -4.23 -8.60
CA ARG A 599 30.60 -4.02 -9.85
C ARG A 599 29.69 -3.50 -10.97
N PRO A 600 30.19 -2.67 -11.89
CA PRO A 600 29.42 -2.29 -13.07
C PRO A 600 29.00 -3.53 -13.89
N SER A 601 27.77 -3.55 -14.39
CA SER A 601 27.24 -4.60 -15.28
C SER A 601 27.91 -4.57 -16.65
N SER A 602 28.21 -3.38 -17.16
CA SER A 602 28.94 -3.19 -18.43
C SER A 602 30.42 -2.90 -18.18
N GLN A 603 31.29 -3.33 -19.10
CA GLN A 603 32.74 -3.07 -19.03
C GLN A 603 33.11 -1.59 -19.25
N LYS A 604 32.14 -0.73 -19.61
CA LYS A 604 32.39 0.70 -19.69
C LYS A 604 32.42 1.21 -18.26
N PRO A 605 33.58 1.64 -17.73
CA PRO A 605 33.61 2.19 -16.39
C PRO A 605 32.62 3.35 -16.32
N PRO A 606 31.84 3.45 -15.24
CA PRO A 606 31.09 4.66 -14.95
C PRO A 606 32.04 5.86 -15.09
N SER A 607 31.57 6.97 -15.63
CA SER A 607 32.39 8.18 -15.75
C SER A 607 33.00 8.58 -14.40
N HIS A 608 34.03 9.41 -14.36
CA HIS A 608 34.70 9.79 -13.12
C HIS A 608 33.74 10.38 -12.05
N ASP A 609 32.56 10.87 -12.47
CA ASP A 609 31.50 11.39 -11.59
C ASP A 609 30.47 10.34 -11.15
N ASP A 610 30.62 9.06 -11.52
CA ASP A 610 29.65 7.97 -11.28
C ASP A 610 30.10 6.97 -10.18
N GLY A 611 31.14 7.32 -9.40
CA GLY A 611 31.56 6.57 -8.20
C GLY A 611 30.55 6.68 -7.04
N PRO A 612 30.81 6.05 -5.88
CA PRO A 612 29.99 6.27 -4.68
C PRO A 612 29.82 7.75 -4.36
N PHE A 613 28.59 8.17 -4.05
CA PHE A 613 28.27 9.53 -3.62
C PHE A 613 27.77 9.54 -2.18
N CYS A 614 28.28 10.49 -1.39
CA CYS A 614 27.80 10.76 -0.05
C CYS A 614 27.76 12.27 0.19
N TRP A 615 26.63 12.75 0.70
CA TRP A 615 26.43 14.13 1.14
C TRP A 615 25.83 14.12 2.54
N GLN A 616 26.41 14.90 3.46
CA GLN A 616 25.97 15.01 4.86
C GLN A 616 25.70 13.64 5.52
N THR A 617 26.54 12.66 5.23
CA THR A 617 26.38 11.29 5.72
C THR A 617 27.50 10.99 6.71
N PHE A 618 27.12 10.69 7.94
CA PHE A 618 28.02 10.42 9.05
C PHE A 618 27.89 8.98 9.52
N GLY A 619 29.02 8.29 9.69
CA GLY A 619 29.01 6.85 9.91
C GLY A 619 30.38 6.20 9.85
N GLN A 620 30.40 4.92 9.49
CA GLN A 620 31.63 4.14 9.40
C GLN A 620 31.55 3.04 8.34
N LEU A 621 32.71 2.79 7.71
CA LEU A 621 32.98 1.58 6.94
C LEU A 621 33.72 0.60 7.85
N THR A 622 33.16 -0.59 8.09
CA THR A 622 33.76 -1.57 9.01
C THR A 622 34.66 -2.59 8.30
N THR A 623 34.51 -2.73 6.98
CA THR A 623 35.39 -3.54 6.12
C THR A 623 35.74 -2.76 4.86
N PRO A 624 36.78 -3.16 4.09
CA PRO A 624 36.98 -2.65 2.74
C PRO A 624 35.74 -2.87 1.86
N SER A 625 35.51 -1.96 0.92
CA SER A 625 34.44 -2.05 -0.08
C SER A 625 34.98 -2.04 -1.50
N SER A 626 34.21 -2.62 -2.42
CA SER A 626 34.39 -2.52 -3.86
C SER A 626 33.06 -2.00 -4.45
N PRO A 627 33.03 -0.85 -5.15
CA PRO A 627 34.11 0.14 -5.25
C PRO A 627 34.48 0.74 -3.88
N LEU A 628 35.61 1.47 -3.84
CA LEU A 628 36.02 2.19 -2.63
C LEU A 628 34.98 3.26 -2.26
N ILE A 629 34.47 3.21 -1.03
CA ILE A 629 33.55 4.21 -0.46
C ILE A 629 34.31 4.99 0.60
N ASP A 630 34.85 6.15 0.24
CA ASP A 630 35.61 7.04 1.13
C ASP A 630 34.88 8.35 1.45
N CYS A 631 33.66 8.52 0.94
CA CYS A 631 32.84 9.73 1.10
C CYS A 631 32.04 9.81 2.41
N VAL A 632 31.89 8.71 3.16
CA VAL A 632 31.19 8.71 4.46
C VAL A 632 32.08 9.36 5.52
N GLN A 633 31.55 10.35 6.24
CA GLN A 633 32.30 11.10 7.24
C GLN A 633 32.33 10.36 8.57
N ILE A 634 33.52 10.22 9.17
CA ILE A 634 33.69 9.53 10.46
C ILE A 634 33.17 10.39 11.62
N GLY A 635 32.40 9.78 12.51
CA GLY A 635 31.93 10.38 13.76
C GLY A 635 30.50 10.92 13.69
N ARG A 636 30.16 11.87 14.56
CA ARG A 636 28.89 12.62 14.53
C ARG A 636 29.18 14.11 14.40
N ARG A 637 28.22 14.89 13.88
CA ARG A 637 28.37 16.35 13.81
C ARG A 637 28.56 16.92 15.23
N SER A 638 29.50 17.86 15.39
CA SER A 638 29.62 18.66 16.61
C SER A 638 28.31 19.44 16.85
N SER A 639 27.45 18.94 17.73
CA SER A 639 26.10 19.45 17.97
C SER A 639 26.12 20.86 18.57
N ASN A 640 25.90 21.88 17.74
CA ASN A 640 25.33 23.15 18.22
C ASN A 640 23.81 23.07 18.04
N GLY A 641 23.14 22.53 19.06
CA GLY A 641 21.69 22.63 19.33
C GLY A 641 20.74 22.63 18.14
N ILE A 642 20.25 21.46 17.73
CA ILE A 642 19.00 21.31 16.98
C ILE A 642 18.10 20.37 17.81
N GLY A 643 16.83 20.76 17.95
CA GLY A 643 15.95 20.35 19.04
C GLY A 643 15.48 18.91 18.95
N LEU A 644 15.87 18.11 19.95
CA LEU A 644 15.42 16.75 20.27
C LEU A 644 13.89 16.52 20.24
N GLY A 645 13.05 17.55 20.10
CA GLY A 645 11.59 17.45 20.10
C GLY A 645 10.91 17.39 18.72
N GLN A 646 11.56 17.83 17.63
CA GLN A 646 10.98 17.70 16.27
C GLN A 646 11.37 16.38 15.58
N ASP A 647 12.51 15.82 15.97
CA ASP A 647 13.07 14.61 15.35
C ASP A 647 12.65 13.32 16.08
N SER A 648 11.95 13.41 17.22
CA SER A 648 11.53 12.22 17.98
C SER A 648 10.23 11.64 17.45
N CYS A 649 10.26 10.36 17.09
CA CYS A 649 9.12 9.47 17.23
C CYS A 649 9.03 9.06 18.70
#